data_AF-A0A7J2HLW7-F1
#
_entry.id   AF-A0A7J2HLW7-F1
#
_cell.length_a   1.000
_cell.length_b   1.000
_cell.length_c   1.000
_cell.angle_alpha   90.00
_cell.angle_beta   90.00
_cell.angle_gamma   90.00
#
_symmetry.space_group_name_H-M   'P 1'
#
loop_
_entity.id
_entity.type
_entity.pdbx_description
1 polymer ?
#
loop_
_entity_poly.entity_id
_entity_poly.type
_entity_poly.pdbx_seq_one_letter_code
_entity_poly.pdbx_strand_id
1 'polypeptide(L)'
;MKPIIFPSKAGIPSLKVEVNGKEILIYSRKDPLKFVKYEIESWKNIGVLHIILGLGLGYHTMEFYNHNGGKGVYLIIEPFKEIYALAEKYNVIRDLEKTGNIKVITGQSWNMLKYEFIRVLEQNGWFAFLGSSDVNVVKAYEQLVDDIEKKIKELFESAVLHIKGLGNSPADSIQGIIQQAMLKEYIASGFKFEKFHNIFKNKPAVIVSAGPSLNKNVHLLEKVKDRWIIIALDATYEKLLSMGIEPDFIVTKERDLATYKAFFEGKDLDLDIPLIAQSLSYPEIIRSYKGPKAFMFKSDVRWDAYLAKEIARIAKVSMFLGISAASVANMAYTLAFTLGCNPIILIGQDLAYSKEGLTHADGVSLAKKIDLEKERNIIWVDGVDGEKVPTNLTWYQFLKSFEYQINLTKFEGVKTYDCTEGGALIHGTEVRTFKEVIEEISESIPNKKKIIRENIEYHDEKKKQFIVEAIDKLMLKAVSNFKKAAEILEKLEIEDLAKNGAEMILKLEKINETLRKIVNIGPEIPYVSSQVIASLSIKVSQYLADFYMEEVRSKEKLETMRKQIAEGIGELKALYNYTAEVIKQAVEVGTRFHNKVSDLVEKLESLDENTEINIYIELSDEFKKLMLNYHAIKTLEKALRLKEEYLKSDLDSLYEIVKRLGELYMQGDLDKTSDLNKAVYLLIDAYRLKEDKELRDKLENYLKGIYRMYQVFYEANDPKLKQMGENAIKILSKMLKKEE
;
A
#
# COMPACT_ATOMS: atom_id res chain seq x y z
N MET A 1 -31.44 5.61 -27.56
CA MET A 1 -32.45 5.96 -26.54
C MET A 1 -32.65 7.47 -26.57
N LYS A 2 -33.88 8.01 -26.54
CA LYS A 2 -34.12 9.46 -26.57
C LYS A 2 -34.96 9.91 -25.36
N PRO A 3 -34.39 10.64 -24.39
CA PRO A 3 -35.14 11.19 -23.29
C PRO A 3 -35.90 12.46 -23.68
N ILE A 4 -37.14 12.60 -23.21
CA ILE A 4 -38.05 13.69 -23.57
C ILE A 4 -38.70 14.23 -22.29
N ILE A 5 -38.50 15.53 -22.04
CA ILE A 5 -39.19 16.26 -20.98
C ILE A 5 -40.54 16.75 -21.49
N PHE A 6 -41.59 16.61 -20.69
CA PHE A 6 -42.93 17.10 -21.01
C PHE A 6 -43.64 17.61 -19.74
N PRO A 7 -44.60 18.56 -19.86
CA PRO A 7 -45.35 19.03 -18.70
C PRO A 7 -46.31 17.96 -18.19
N SER A 8 -46.29 17.66 -16.88
CA SER A 8 -47.33 16.84 -16.25
C SER A 8 -48.63 17.63 -16.03
N LYS A 9 -49.73 16.92 -15.69
CA LYS A 9 -50.99 17.57 -15.32
C LYS A 9 -50.87 18.48 -14.09
N ALA A 10 -49.91 18.21 -13.21
CA ALA A 10 -49.59 19.04 -12.05
C ALA A 10 -48.68 20.25 -12.39
N GLY A 11 -48.32 20.46 -13.67
CA GLY A 11 -47.44 21.55 -14.11
C GLY A 11 -45.96 21.32 -13.82
N ILE A 12 -45.60 20.23 -13.14
CA ILE A 12 -44.22 19.83 -12.85
C ILE A 12 -43.67 19.06 -14.06
N PRO A 13 -42.46 19.36 -14.55
CA PRO A 13 -41.86 18.59 -15.64
C PRO A 13 -41.74 17.12 -15.31
N SER A 14 -42.07 16.30 -16.30
CA SER A 14 -42.01 14.84 -16.26
C SER A 14 -41.04 14.36 -17.32
N LEU A 15 -40.55 13.14 -17.17
CA LEU A 15 -39.52 12.56 -18.02
C LEU A 15 -39.99 11.21 -18.55
N LYS A 16 -39.84 11.03 -19.86
CA LYS A 16 -40.07 9.77 -20.54
C LYS A 16 -38.88 9.44 -21.44
N VAL A 17 -38.76 8.19 -21.80
CA VAL A 17 -37.72 7.67 -22.67
C VAL A 17 -38.34 6.79 -23.73
N GLU A 18 -37.89 6.93 -24.98
CA GLU A 18 -38.30 6.07 -26.08
C GLU A 18 -37.20 5.03 -26.39
N VAL A 19 -37.56 3.75 -26.27
CA VAL A 19 -36.69 2.58 -26.54
C VAL A 19 -37.45 1.62 -27.44
N ASN A 20 -36.91 1.31 -28.63
CA ASN A 20 -37.50 0.37 -29.59
C ASN A 20 -38.99 0.63 -29.90
N GLY A 21 -39.39 1.91 -30.00
CA GLY A 21 -40.77 2.33 -30.26
C GLY A 21 -41.72 2.23 -29.05
N LYS A 22 -41.24 1.76 -27.89
CA LYS A 22 -42.00 1.78 -26.63
C LYS A 22 -41.64 3.01 -25.79
N GLU A 23 -42.65 3.57 -25.16
CA GLU A 23 -42.48 4.68 -24.22
C GLU A 23 -42.36 4.13 -22.80
N ILE A 24 -41.27 4.50 -22.11
CA ILE A 24 -41.03 4.20 -20.70
C ILE A 24 -41.09 5.52 -19.94
N LEU A 25 -41.98 5.61 -18.96
CA LEU A 25 -42.12 6.79 -18.10
C LEU A 25 -41.15 6.67 -16.92
N ILE A 26 -40.24 7.64 -16.77
CA ILE A 26 -39.43 7.78 -15.55
C ILE A 26 -40.24 8.48 -14.46
N TYR A 27 -41.09 9.43 -14.86
CA TYR A 27 -42.02 10.11 -13.95
C TYR A 27 -43.46 10.04 -14.45
N SER A 28 -44.41 10.14 -13.52
CA SER A 28 -45.84 10.13 -13.82
C SER A 28 -46.27 11.29 -14.74
N ARG A 29 -47.23 11.01 -15.63
CA ARG A 29 -47.91 12.03 -16.44
C ARG A 29 -48.85 12.93 -15.63
N LYS A 30 -49.30 12.44 -14.46
CA LYS A 30 -50.24 13.18 -13.59
C LYS A 30 -49.50 14.10 -12.65
N ASP A 31 -48.67 13.52 -11.78
CA ASP A 31 -47.94 14.22 -10.72
C ASP A 31 -46.61 13.48 -10.44
N PRO A 32 -45.48 14.00 -10.95
CA PRO A 32 -44.14 13.42 -10.74
C PRO A 32 -43.75 13.28 -9.26
N LEU A 33 -43.98 14.30 -8.44
CA LEU A 33 -43.50 14.30 -7.05
C LEU A 33 -44.32 13.36 -6.17
N LYS A 34 -45.64 13.30 -6.36
CA LYS A 34 -46.48 12.32 -5.65
C LYS A 34 -46.10 10.88 -6.01
N PHE A 35 -45.79 10.63 -7.27
CA PHE A 35 -45.32 9.31 -7.72
C PHE A 35 -43.97 8.94 -7.09
N VAL A 36 -43.02 9.87 -7.07
CA VAL A 36 -41.70 9.66 -6.44
C VAL A 36 -41.83 9.33 -4.96
N LYS A 37 -42.67 10.07 -4.21
CA LYS A 37 -42.94 9.79 -2.79
C LYS A 37 -43.40 8.36 -2.56
N TYR A 38 -44.33 7.87 -3.39
CA TYR A 38 -44.81 6.50 -3.31
C TYR A 38 -43.71 5.47 -3.62
N GLU A 39 -42.84 5.72 -4.60
CA GLU A 39 -41.77 4.76 -4.92
C GLU A 39 -40.71 4.66 -3.82
N ILE A 40 -40.35 5.78 -3.19
CA ILE A 40 -39.31 5.76 -2.14
C ILE A 40 -39.81 5.13 -0.83
N GLU A 41 -41.12 4.98 -0.62
CA GLU A 41 -41.67 4.29 0.56
C GLU A 41 -41.21 2.82 0.63
N SER A 42 -40.92 2.18 -0.50
CA SER A 42 -40.40 0.81 -0.55
C SER A 42 -38.86 0.73 -0.57
N TRP A 43 -38.16 1.86 -0.53
CA TRP A 43 -36.70 1.89 -0.61
C TRP A 43 -36.05 1.53 0.73
N LYS A 44 -34.92 0.83 0.67
CA LYS A 44 -34.11 0.53 1.85
C LYS A 44 -33.45 1.81 2.35
N ASN A 45 -33.46 1.98 3.67
CA ASN A 45 -32.92 3.15 4.36
C ASN A 45 -32.36 2.77 5.73
N ILE A 46 -31.40 1.85 5.73
CA ILE A 46 -30.75 1.33 6.95
C ILE A 46 -29.24 1.58 6.88
N GLY A 47 -28.68 1.51 5.68
CA GLY A 47 -27.26 1.67 5.42
C GLY A 47 -26.75 3.10 5.62
N VAL A 48 -25.43 3.22 5.66
CA VAL A 48 -24.72 4.49 5.69
C VAL A 48 -24.47 5.01 4.27
N LEU A 49 -24.25 4.10 3.32
CA LEU A 49 -24.06 4.40 1.90
C LEU A 49 -25.33 4.07 1.11
N HIS A 50 -26.01 5.08 0.58
CA HIS A 50 -27.17 4.89 -0.27
C HIS A 50 -26.75 4.97 -1.74
N ILE A 51 -26.80 3.85 -2.43
CA ILE A 51 -26.56 3.74 -3.86
C ILE A 51 -27.91 3.80 -4.57
N ILE A 52 -28.08 4.79 -5.45
CA ILE A 52 -29.31 4.97 -6.22
C ILE A 52 -29.00 4.75 -7.69
N LEU A 53 -29.62 3.76 -8.31
CA LEU A 53 -29.49 3.52 -9.75
C LEU A 53 -30.62 4.23 -10.50
N GLY A 54 -30.22 5.22 -11.29
CA GLY A 54 -31.09 6.12 -12.04
C GLY A 54 -31.24 7.47 -11.37
N LEU A 55 -30.78 8.53 -12.04
CA LEU A 55 -30.95 9.91 -11.59
C LEU A 55 -32.29 10.50 -12.06
N GLY A 56 -32.67 10.22 -13.31
CA GLY A 56 -33.80 10.88 -13.96
C GLY A 56 -33.58 12.40 -14.03
N LEU A 57 -34.52 13.21 -13.54
CA LEU A 57 -34.35 14.65 -13.34
C LEU A 57 -33.86 15.01 -11.93
N GLY A 58 -33.62 14.02 -11.06
CA GLY A 58 -33.16 14.20 -9.68
C GLY A 58 -34.25 14.19 -8.61
N TYR A 59 -35.53 13.99 -8.97
CA TYR A 59 -36.63 14.03 -8.00
C TYR A 59 -36.54 12.92 -6.96
N HIS A 60 -36.25 11.67 -7.34
CA HIS A 60 -36.09 10.56 -6.40
C HIS A 60 -34.96 10.82 -5.41
N THR A 61 -33.80 11.26 -5.90
CA THR A 61 -32.65 11.60 -5.05
C THR A 61 -33.00 12.70 -4.04
N MET A 62 -33.64 13.78 -4.50
CA MET A 62 -34.04 14.89 -3.62
C MET A 62 -35.05 14.45 -2.56
N GLU A 63 -36.09 13.72 -2.97
CA GLU A 63 -37.14 13.27 -2.04
C GLU A 63 -36.58 12.27 -1.02
N PHE A 64 -35.79 11.29 -1.46
CA PHE A 64 -35.16 10.31 -0.57
C PHE A 64 -34.17 10.97 0.40
N TYR A 65 -33.34 11.91 -0.09
CA TYR A 65 -32.45 12.68 0.78
C TYR A 65 -33.21 13.43 1.87
N ASN A 66 -34.31 14.10 1.51
CA ASN A 66 -35.14 14.84 2.46
C ASN A 66 -35.87 13.90 3.44
N HIS A 67 -36.39 12.78 2.94
CA HIS A 67 -37.04 11.74 3.75
C HIS A 67 -36.09 11.20 4.84
N ASN A 68 -34.82 11.02 4.51
CA ASN A 68 -33.80 10.52 5.43
C ASN A 68 -33.15 11.62 6.28
N GLY A 69 -33.61 12.87 6.15
CA GLY A 69 -33.00 14.02 6.82
C GLY A 69 -31.54 14.28 6.43
N GLY A 70 -31.12 13.86 5.23
CA GLY A 70 -29.75 13.98 4.74
C GLY A 70 -28.72 13.11 5.48
N LYS A 71 -29.18 12.14 6.29
CA LYS A 71 -28.30 11.15 6.93
C LYS A 71 -27.70 10.23 5.86
N GLY A 72 -26.49 9.74 6.07
CA GLY A 72 -25.78 8.91 5.09
C GLY A 72 -25.07 9.66 3.96
N VAL A 73 -24.33 8.90 3.14
CA VAL A 73 -23.70 9.35 1.89
C VAL A 73 -24.44 8.74 0.71
N TYR A 74 -24.53 9.46 -0.40
CA TYR A 74 -25.39 9.12 -1.53
C TYR A 74 -24.54 9.02 -2.80
N LEU A 75 -24.54 7.83 -3.42
CA LEU A 75 -23.88 7.58 -4.70
C LEU A 75 -24.95 7.29 -5.75
N ILE A 76 -25.19 8.25 -6.64
CA ILE A 76 -26.18 8.12 -7.71
C ILE A 76 -25.45 7.64 -8.97
N ILE A 77 -25.96 6.57 -9.56
CA ILE A 77 -25.44 5.97 -10.79
C ILE A 77 -26.44 6.28 -11.91
N GLU A 78 -26.07 7.18 -12.82
CA GLU A 78 -26.85 7.46 -14.02
C GLU A 78 -26.20 6.77 -15.24
N PRO A 79 -26.73 5.60 -15.66
CA PRO A 79 -26.11 4.83 -16.72
C PRO A 79 -26.25 5.47 -18.11
N PHE A 80 -27.12 6.47 -18.30
CA PHE A 80 -27.37 7.08 -19.60
C PHE A 80 -26.98 8.55 -19.63
N LYS A 81 -25.95 8.87 -20.43
CA LYS A 81 -25.42 10.23 -20.57
C LYS A 81 -26.47 11.24 -21.03
N GLU A 82 -27.41 10.83 -21.87
CA GLU A 82 -28.48 11.69 -22.38
C GLU A 82 -29.46 12.10 -21.27
N ILE A 83 -29.72 11.21 -20.30
CA ILE A 83 -30.54 11.53 -19.13
C ILE A 83 -29.73 12.42 -18.18
N TYR A 84 -28.46 12.08 -17.93
CA TYR A 84 -27.57 12.90 -17.09
C TYR A 84 -27.49 14.35 -17.59
N ALA A 85 -27.26 14.58 -18.88
CA ALA A 85 -27.17 15.91 -19.47
C ALA A 85 -28.48 16.73 -19.30
N LEU A 86 -29.65 16.06 -19.34
CA LEU A 86 -30.92 16.71 -19.04
C LEU A 86 -31.06 17.04 -17.55
N ALA A 87 -30.66 16.11 -16.68
CA ALA A 87 -30.66 16.30 -15.25
C ALA A 87 -29.78 17.49 -14.83
N GLU A 88 -28.59 17.64 -15.41
CA GLU A 88 -27.70 18.78 -15.15
C GLU A 88 -28.32 20.13 -15.56
N LYS A 89 -29.04 20.14 -16.70
CA LYS A 89 -29.75 21.34 -17.15
C LYS A 89 -30.89 21.73 -16.21
N TYR A 90 -31.60 20.73 -15.68
CA TYR A 90 -32.76 20.93 -14.80
C TYR A 90 -32.36 21.17 -13.34
N ASN A 91 -31.26 20.56 -12.92
CA ASN A 91 -30.43 20.85 -11.76
C ASN A 91 -31.12 20.77 -10.38
N VAL A 92 -32.02 19.81 -10.21
CA VAL A 92 -32.84 19.65 -9.00
C VAL A 92 -32.00 19.42 -7.74
N ILE A 93 -30.90 18.68 -7.86
CA ILE A 93 -30.07 18.28 -6.71
C ILE A 93 -28.82 19.14 -6.52
N ARG A 94 -28.68 20.26 -7.26
CA ARG A 94 -27.46 21.09 -7.26
C ARG A 94 -27.01 21.50 -5.86
N ASP A 95 -27.96 21.95 -5.05
CA ASP A 95 -27.66 22.42 -3.69
C ASP A 95 -27.32 21.26 -2.75
N LEU A 96 -27.85 20.07 -3.04
CA LEU A 96 -27.51 18.86 -2.31
C LEU A 96 -26.10 18.36 -2.67
N GLU A 97 -25.62 18.54 -3.89
CA GLU A 97 -24.23 18.16 -4.24
C GLU A 97 -23.18 18.99 -3.47
N LYS A 98 -23.52 20.23 -3.12
CA LYS A 98 -22.63 21.15 -2.36
C LYS A 98 -22.39 20.70 -0.92
N THR A 99 -23.23 19.84 -0.35
CA THR A 99 -23.04 19.29 0.99
C THR A 99 -21.84 18.35 1.07
N GLY A 100 -21.38 17.84 -0.09
CA GLY A 100 -20.29 16.88 -0.19
C GLY A 100 -20.66 15.43 0.14
N ASN A 101 -21.87 15.15 0.63
CA ASN A 101 -22.34 13.79 0.89
C ASN A 101 -23.11 13.17 -0.28
N ILE A 102 -23.26 13.87 -1.40
CA ILE A 102 -23.84 13.35 -2.64
C ILE A 102 -22.78 13.33 -3.73
N LYS A 103 -22.67 12.21 -4.45
CA LYS A 103 -21.87 12.07 -5.67
C LYS A 103 -22.70 11.41 -6.75
N VAL A 104 -22.65 11.96 -7.95
CA VAL A 104 -23.27 11.36 -9.13
C VAL A 104 -22.16 10.85 -10.06
N ILE A 105 -22.33 9.62 -10.56
CA ILE A 105 -21.46 9.05 -11.59
C ILE A 105 -22.28 8.77 -12.85
N THR A 106 -21.66 8.97 -14.00
CA THR A 106 -22.19 8.63 -15.33
C THR A 106 -21.06 8.12 -16.23
N GLY A 107 -21.37 7.30 -17.23
CA GLY A 107 -20.35 6.65 -18.08
C GLY A 107 -20.87 6.32 -19.48
N GLN A 108 -19.97 6.11 -20.45
CA GLN A 108 -20.33 5.67 -21.82
C GLN A 108 -20.59 4.17 -21.91
N SER A 109 -20.18 3.42 -20.88
CA SER A 109 -20.31 1.97 -20.81
C SER A 109 -20.39 1.52 -19.37
N TRP A 110 -20.87 0.29 -19.16
CA TRP A 110 -20.90 -0.32 -17.82
C TRP A 110 -19.50 -0.48 -17.21
N ASN A 111 -18.49 -0.73 -18.05
CA ASN A 111 -17.11 -0.82 -17.58
C ASN A 111 -16.61 0.53 -17.06
N MET A 112 -16.91 1.63 -17.76
CA MET A 112 -16.60 2.97 -17.26
C MET A 112 -17.30 3.27 -15.94
N LEU A 113 -18.57 2.88 -15.80
CA LEU A 113 -19.31 3.05 -14.54
C LEU A 113 -18.68 2.25 -13.38
N LYS A 114 -18.17 1.04 -13.62
CA LYS A 114 -17.42 0.28 -12.61
C LYS A 114 -16.20 1.06 -12.12
N TYR A 115 -15.46 1.69 -13.04
CA TYR A 115 -14.29 2.48 -12.69
C TYR A 115 -14.65 3.73 -11.89
N GLU A 116 -15.67 4.46 -12.33
CA GLU A 116 -16.17 5.64 -11.62
C GLU A 116 -16.71 5.28 -10.23
N PHE A 117 -17.40 4.14 -10.10
CA PHE A 117 -17.89 3.61 -8.83
C PHE A 117 -16.75 3.38 -7.84
N ILE A 118 -15.73 2.62 -8.24
CA ILE A 118 -14.53 2.36 -7.43
C ILE A 118 -13.83 3.66 -7.06
N ARG A 119 -13.60 4.54 -8.05
CA ARG A 119 -12.88 5.80 -7.85
C ARG A 119 -13.59 6.70 -6.84
N VAL A 120 -14.92 6.85 -6.95
CA VAL A 120 -15.69 7.69 -6.03
C VAL A 120 -15.68 7.11 -4.63
N LEU A 121 -15.80 5.78 -4.48
CA LEU A 121 -15.70 5.14 -3.18
C LEU A 121 -14.33 5.37 -2.53
N GLU A 122 -13.23 5.20 -3.28
CA GLU A 122 -11.87 5.42 -2.80
C GLU A 122 -11.62 6.88 -2.40
N GLN A 123 -11.88 7.81 -3.31
CA GLN A 123 -11.57 9.23 -3.13
C GLN A 123 -12.32 9.87 -1.96
N ASN A 124 -13.49 9.34 -1.61
CA ASN A 124 -14.30 9.83 -0.49
C ASN A 124 -14.18 8.95 0.76
N GLY A 125 -13.41 7.85 0.72
CA GLY A 125 -13.29 6.90 1.85
C GLY A 125 -14.58 6.13 2.13
N TRP A 126 -15.49 6.07 1.16
CA TRP A 126 -16.80 5.42 1.32
C TRP A 126 -16.75 3.90 1.20
N PHE A 127 -15.60 3.31 0.83
CA PHE A 127 -15.40 1.86 0.94
C PHE A 127 -15.64 1.33 2.35
N ALA A 128 -15.37 2.16 3.37
CA ALA A 128 -15.67 1.86 4.77
C ALA A 128 -17.17 1.64 5.04
N PHE A 129 -18.05 1.99 4.10
CA PHE A 129 -19.49 1.83 4.21
C PHE A 129 -20.08 0.91 3.14
N LEU A 130 -19.25 0.23 2.34
CA LEU A 130 -19.75 -0.61 1.24
C LEU A 130 -20.59 -1.79 1.76
N GLY A 131 -20.19 -2.40 2.87
CA GLY A 131 -20.94 -3.48 3.52
C GLY A 131 -22.21 -3.02 4.25
N SER A 132 -22.33 -1.71 4.51
CA SER A 132 -23.50 -1.07 5.09
C SER A 132 -24.20 -0.20 4.04
N SER A 133 -24.34 -0.71 2.81
CA SER A 133 -24.97 0.02 1.73
C SER A 133 -26.40 -0.42 1.45
N ASP A 134 -27.24 0.55 1.13
CA ASP A 134 -28.56 0.33 0.53
C ASP A 134 -28.47 0.54 -0.97
N VAL A 135 -28.94 -0.43 -1.76
CA VAL A 135 -29.04 -0.27 -3.21
C VAL A 135 -30.52 -0.14 -3.55
N ASN A 136 -30.89 1.03 -4.07
CA ASN A 136 -32.24 1.34 -4.52
C ASN A 136 -32.22 1.63 -6.02
N VAL A 137 -33.19 1.07 -6.75
CA VAL A 137 -33.32 1.23 -8.20
C VAL A 137 -34.58 2.06 -8.47
N VAL A 138 -34.45 3.11 -9.26
CA VAL A 138 -35.63 3.81 -9.79
C VAL A 138 -36.36 2.85 -10.73
N LYS A 139 -37.63 2.55 -10.46
CA LYS A 139 -38.38 1.44 -11.09
C LYS A 139 -38.33 1.43 -12.61
N ALA A 140 -38.33 2.60 -13.25
CA ALA A 140 -38.21 2.71 -14.70
C ALA A 140 -36.91 2.09 -15.25
N TYR A 141 -35.83 2.10 -14.48
CA TYR A 141 -34.52 1.59 -14.89
C TYR A 141 -34.45 0.06 -14.92
N GLU A 142 -35.35 -0.64 -14.20
CA GLU A 142 -35.51 -2.10 -14.34
C GLU A 142 -35.91 -2.50 -15.78
N GLN A 143 -36.56 -1.59 -16.52
CA GLN A 143 -36.93 -1.79 -17.92
C GLN A 143 -35.91 -1.21 -18.91
N LEU A 144 -35.01 -0.33 -18.45
CA LEU A 144 -34.02 0.34 -19.31
C LEU A 144 -32.65 -0.35 -19.29
N VAL A 145 -32.33 -1.06 -18.22
CA VAL A 145 -31.02 -1.70 -18.02
C VAL A 145 -31.21 -3.21 -18.00
N ASP A 146 -30.69 -3.87 -19.04
CA ASP A 146 -30.70 -5.34 -19.13
C ASP A 146 -29.90 -5.96 -17.98
N ASP A 147 -30.47 -7.00 -17.38
CA ASP A 147 -29.89 -7.75 -16.25
C ASP A 147 -29.34 -6.85 -15.13
N ILE A 148 -30.11 -5.84 -14.72
CA ILE A 148 -29.70 -4.83 -13.74
C ILE A 148 -29.11 -5.43 -12.45
N GLU A 149 -29.64 -6.56 -11.98
CA GLU A 149 -29.13 -7.27 -10.80
C GLU A 149 -27.71 -7.79 -11.02
N LYS A 150 -27.45 -8.41 -12.17
CA LYS A 150 -26.11 -8.89 -12.56
C LYS A 150 -25.15 -7.71 -12.65
N LYS A 151 -25.60 -6.61 -13.25
CA LYS A 151 -24.84 -5.38 -13.41
C LYS A 151 -24.43 -4.79 -12.05
N ILE A 152 -25.36 -4.71 -11.10
CA ILE A 152 -25.09 -4.31 -9.71
C ILE A 152 -24.11 -5.27 -9.05
N LYS A 153 -24.31 -6.58 -9.16
CA LYS A 153 -23.39 -7.59 -8.61
C LYS A 153 -21.95 -7.38 -9.11
N GLU A 154 -21.78 -7.17 -10.41
CA GLU A 154 -20.46 -6.91 -10.99
C GLU A 154 -19.81 -5.61 -10.47
N LEU A 155 -20.58 -4.57 -10.14
CA LEU A 155 -20.05 -3.34 -9.51
C LEU A 155 -19.44 -3.66 -8.14
N PHE A 156 -20.19 -4.37 -7.30
CA PHE A 156 -19.76 -4.75 -5.96
C PHE A 156 -18.58 -5.71 -5.99
N GLU A 157 -18.59 -6.72 -6.86
CA GLU A 157 -17.46 -7.65 -7.03
C GLU A 157 -16.19 -6.88 -7.41
N SER A 158 -16.28 -5.94 -8.37
CA SER A 158 -15.15 -5.13 -8.79
C SER A 158 -14.61 -4.25 -7.65
N ALA A 159 -15.50 -3.64 -6.86
CA ALA A 159 -15.12 -2.86 -5.69
C ALA A 159 -14.46 -3.71 -4.60
N VAL A 160 -15.01 -4.88 -4.28
CA VAL A 160 -14.42 -5.80 -3.29
C VAL A 160 -13.05 -6.31 -3.75
N LEU A 161 -12.90 -6.65 -5.03
CA LEU A 161 -11.60 -7.03 -5.60
C LEU A 161 -10.59 -5.88 -5.48
N HIS A 162 -11.00 -4.64 -5.79
CA HIS A 162 -10.15 -3.47 -5.68
C HIS A 162 -9.68 -3.23 -4.24
N ILE A 163 -10.59 -3.23 -3.27
CA ILE A 163 -10.25 -3.08 -1.84
C ILE A 163 -9.24 -4.14 -1.39
N LYS A 164 -9.42 -5.39 -1.81
CA LYS A 164 -8.47 -6.46 -1.48
C LYS A 164 -7.10 -6.23 -2.14
N GLY A 165 -7.08 -5.75 -3.37
CA GLY A 165 -5.85 -5.45 -4.13
C GLY A 165 -5.04 -4.26 -3.60
N LEU A 166 -5.68 -3.31 -2.90
CA LEU A 166 -4.99 -2.18 -2.26
C LEU A 166 -4.14 -2.58 -1.03
N GLY A 167 -4.36 -3.79 -0.49
CA GLY A 167 -3.90 -4.16 0.84
C GLY A 167 -4.85 -3.57 1.87
N ASN A 168 -5.41 -4.42 2.72
CA ASN A 168 -6.49 -4.01 3.61
C ASN A 168 -6.09 -4.02 5.09
N SER A 169 -4.88 -4.45 5.43
CA SER A 169 -4.42 -4.49 6.83
C SER A 169 -4.10 -3.09 7.37
N PRO A 170 -4.68 -2.67 8.51
CA PRO A 170 -4.27 -1.44 9.20
C PRO A 170 -2.78 -1.40 9.49
N ALA A 171 -2.16 -2.53 9.85
CA ALA A 171 -0.73 -2.62 10.12
C ALA A 171 0.12 -2.34 8.86
N ASP A 172 -0.30 -2.86 7.71
CA ASP A 172 0.37 -2.62 6.41
C ASP A 172 0.24 -1.14 5.99
N SER A 173 -0.93 -0.55 6.19
CA SER A 173 -1.16 0.88 5.95
C SER A 173 -0.27 1.76 6.85
N ILE A 174 -0.24 1.48 8.16
CA ILE A 174 0.60 2.19 9.13
C ILE A 174 2.08 2.07 8.74
N GLN A 175 2.54 0.86 8.41
CA GLN A 175 3.90 0.62 7.95
C GLN A 175 4.24 1.48 6.73
N GLY A 176 3.33 1.58 5.75
CA GLY A 176 3.51 2.46 4.60
C GLY A 176 3.68 3.93 4.96
N ILE A 177 2.87 4.46 5.89
CA ILE A 177 3.00 5.86 6.35
C ILE A 177 4.35 6.07 7.06
N ILE A 178 4.73 5.15 7.93
CA ILE A 178 6.01 5.21 8.67
C ILE A 178 7.17 5.24 7.68
N GLN A 179 7.17 4.34 6.69
CA GLN A 179 8.26 4.26 5.71
C GLN A 179 8.34 5.51 4.84
N GLN A 180 7.21 6.11 4.45
CA GLN A 180 7.21 7.41 3.77
C GLN A 180 7.86 8.51 4.61
N ALA A 181 7.59 8.53 5.93
CA ALA A 181 8.25 9.46 6.84
C ALA A 181 9.76 9.18 6.94
N MET A 182 10.17 7.89 6.97
CA MET A 182 11.58 7.48 7.02
C MET A 182 12.34 7.68 5.69
N LEU A 183 11.63 7.77 4.57
CA LEU A 183 12.19 7.91 3.23
C LEU A 183 12.22 9.36 2.73
N LYS A 184 11.78 10.34 3.54
CA LYS A 184 11.60 11.73 3.11
C LYS A 184 12.85 12.34 2.46
N GLU A 185 14.05 12.05 2.98
CA GLU A 185 15.32 12.53 2.42
C GLU A 185 15.66 11.86 1.10
N TYR A 186 15.34 10.56 0.97
CA TYR A 186 15.53 9.82 -0.27
C TYR A 186 14.55 10.28 -1.35
N ILE A 187 13.29 10.52 -0.98
CA ILE A 187 12.27 11.09 -1.86
C ILE A 187 12.72 12.48 -2.35
N ALA A 188 13.23 13.32 -1.46
CA ALA A 188 13.73 14.65 -1.80
C ALA A 188 14.98 14.61 -2.70
N SER A 189 15.91 13.69 -2.44
CA SER A 189 17.15 13.51 -3.20
C SER A 189 17.02 12.65 -4.45
N GLY A 190 15.84 12.06 -4.70
CA GLY A 190 15.54 11.35 -5.93
C GLY A 190 15.57 12.27 -7.16
N PHE A 191 15.80 11.70 -8.34
CA PHE A 191 15.75 12.48 -9.57
C PHE A 191 14.31 12.82 -9.96
N LYS A 192 14.14 13.97 -10.60
CA LYS A 192 12.88 14.47 -11.13
C LYS A 192 12.39 13.58 -12.26
N PHE A 193 11.20 12.98 -12.09
CA PHE A 193 10.62 12.14 -13.12
C PHE A 193 9.90 12.94 -14.23
N GLU A 194 9.64 14.23 -14.04
CA GLU A 194 8.93 15.08 -15.01
C GLU A 194 9.56 15.02 -16.42
N LYS A 195 10.89 15.03 -16.49
CA LYS A 195 11.65 14.95 -17.74
C LYS A 195 11.61 13.58 -18.41
N PHE A 196 11.05 12.55 -17.77
CA PHE A 196 10.88 11.22 -18.33
C PHE A 196 9.53 11.03 -19.01
N HIS A 197 8.59 11.98 -18.89
CA HIS A 197 7.31 11.89 -19.59
C HIS A 197 7.50 11.92 -21.11
N ASN A 198 7.02 10.87 -21.79
CA ASN A 198 7.05 10.72 -23.25
C ASN A 198 8.45 10.77 -23.91
N ILE A 199 9.54 10.54 -23.17
CA ILE A 199 10.89 10.59 -23.76
C ILE A 199 11.15 9.48 -24.79
N PHE A 200 10.41 8.38 -24.67
CA PHE A 200 10.44 7.24 -25.58
C PHE A 200 9.09 7.10 -26.31
N LYS A 201 8.47 8.24 -26.66
CA LYS A 201 7.19 8.28 -27.36
C LYS A 201 7.20 7.39 -28.60
N ASN A 202 6.24 6.47 -28.69
CA ASN A 202 6.11 5.50 -29.79
C ASN A 202 7.34 4.61 -30.00
N LYS A 203 8.08 4.33 -28.92
CA LYS A 203 9.16 3.35 -28.92
C LYS A 203 8.75 2.11 -28.12
N PRO A 204 9.23 0.92 -28.49
CA PRO A 204 8.90 -0.32 -27.78
C PRO A 204 9.56 -0.37 -26.39
N ALA A 205 8.80 -0.89 -25.43
CA ALA A 205 9.31 -1.28 -24.11
C ALA A 205 8.90 -2.70 -23.76
N VAL A 206 9.85 -3.51 -23.29
CA VAL A 206 9.60 -4.86 -22.78
C VAL A 206 9.70 -4.86 -21.26
N ILE A 207 8.66 -5.38 -20.61
CA ILE A 207 8.60 -5.60 -19.17
C ILE A 207 8.90 -7.06 -18.90
N VAL A 208 9.95 -7.30 -18.13
CA VAL A 208 10.46 -8.64 -17.85
C VAL A 208 9.97 -9.10 -16.48
N SER A 209 8.96 -9.96 -16.48
CA SER A 209 8.35 -10.50 -15.25
C SER A 209 8.85 -11.90 -14.93
N ALA A 210 8.63 -12.35 -13.69
CA ALA A 210 9.28 -13.53 -13.13
C ALA A 210 8.57 -14.88 -13.37
N GLY A 211 7.48 -14.91 -14.12
CA GLY A 211 6.67 -16.11 -14.37
C GLY A 211 7.43 -17.20 -15.14
N PRO A 212 7.07 -18.49 -14.94
CA PRO A 212 7.72 -19.64 -15.57
C PRO A 212 8.04 -19.52 -17.07
N SER A 213 7.17 -18.91 -17.88
CA SER A 213 7.35 -18.75 -19.33
C SER A 213 8.54 -17.89 -19.71
N LEU A 214 9.08 -17.08 -18.78
CA LEU A 214 10.31 -16.33 -19.00
C LEU A 214 11.46 -17.24 -19.44
N ASN A 215 11.53 -18.47 -18.93
CA ASN A 215 12.55 -19.45 -19.34
C ASN A 215 12.54 -19.74 -20.85
N LYS A 216 11.38 -19.60 -21.50
CA LYS A 216 11.22 -19.88 -22.94
C LYS A 216 11.77 -18.77 -23.83
N ASN A 217 11.76 -17.52 -23.36
CA ASN A 217 11.99 -16.37 -24.22
C ASN A 217 12.99 -15.33 -23.68
N VAL A 218 13.51 -15.47 -22.45
CA VAL A 218 14.49 -14.53 -21.87
C VAL A 218 15.76 -14.37 -22.72
N HIS A 219 16.22 -15.45 -23.35
CA HIS A 219 17.41 -15.43 -24.20
C HIS A 219 17.24 -14.54 -25.46
N LEU A 220 16.00 -14.28 -25.88
CA LEU A 220 15.72 -13.41 -27.03
C LEU A 220 15.91 -11.93 -26.71
N LEU A 221 15.97 -11.54 -25.43
CA LEU A 221 16.26 -10.16 -25.02
C LEU A 221 17.60 -9.65 -25.58
N GLU A 222 18.56 -10.55 -25.82
CA GLU A 222 19.84 -10.22 -26.46
C GLU A 222 19.65 -9.52 -27.83
N LYS A 223 18.57 -9.84 -28.56
CA LYS A 223 18.27 -9.24 -29.87
C LYS A 223 17.72 -7.82 -29.78
N VAL A 224 17.23 -7.40 -28.62
CA VAL A 224 16.57 -6.11 -28.40
C VAL A 224 17.24 -5.24 -27.34
N LYS A 225 18.25 -5.75 -26.63
CA LYS A 225 18.90 -5.05 -25.52
C LYS A 225 19.54 -3.72 -25.88
N ASP A 226 19.86 -3.47 -27.14
CA ASP A 226 20.37 -2.17 -27.61
C ASP A 226 19.32 -1.37 -28.39
N ARG A 227 18.12 -1.93 -28.57
CA ARG A 227 17.06 -1.36 -29.42
C ARG A 227 15.88 -0.85 -28.62
N TRP A 228 15.43 -1.55 -27.60
CA TRP A 228 14.17 -1.28 -26.90
C TRP A 228 14.43 -0.92 -25.44
N ILE A 229 13.45 -0.30 -24.77
CA ILE A 229 13.51 -0.15 -23.31
C ILE A 229 13.26 -1.50 -22.64
N ILE A 230 14.16 -1.94 -21.77
CA ILE A 230 14.01 -3.13 -20.94
C ILE A 230 13.75 -2.69 -19.51
N ILE A 231 12.59 -3.05 -18.97
CA ILE A 231 12.21 -2.79 -17.59
C ILE A 231 12.23 -4.11 -16.83
N ALA A 232 13.14 -4.24 -15.88
CA ALA A 232 13.23 -5.39 -14.99
C ALA A 232 12.52 -5.12 -13.67
N LEU A 233 11.91 -6.16 -13.11
CA LEU A 233 11.38 -6.14 -11.74
C LEU A 233 12.47 -6.52 -10.74
N ASP A 234 12.28 -6.20 -9.47
CA ASP A 234 13.10 -6.68 -8.34
C ASP A 234 13.39 -8.19 -8.39
N ALA A 235 12.42 -9.01 -8.77
CA ALA A 235 12.59 -10.45 -8.90
C ALA A 235 13.43 -10.92 -10.12
N THR A 236 13.72 -10.03 -11.09
CA THR A 236 14.30 -10.43 -12.40
C THR A 236 15.60 -9.73 -12.77
N TYR A 237 15.91 -8.58 -12.15
CA TYR A 237 17.07 -7.78 -12.57
C TYR A 237 18.38 -8.57 -12.44
N GLU A 238 18.57 -9.32 -11.35
CA GLU A 238 19.78 -10.11 -11.12
C GLU A 238 19.95 -11.21 -12.19
N LYS A 239 18.85 -11.89 -12.56
CA LYS A 239 18.86 -12.88 -13.63
C LYS A 239 19.33 -12.27 -14.94
N LEU A 240 18.82 -11.09 -15.31
CA LEU A 240 19.24 -10.39 -16.52
C LEU A 240 20.72 -9.99 -16.47
N LEU A 241 21.18 -9.43 -15.35
CA LEU A 241 22.59 -9.09 -15.17
C LEU A 241 23.51 -10.32 -15.31
N SER A 242 23.12 -11.47 -14.74
CA SER A 242 23.87 -12.73 -14.88
C SER A 242 23.98 -13.24 -16.32
N MET A 243 23.06 -12.81 -17.19
CA MET A 243 23.03 -13.14 -18.62
C MET A 243 23.75 -12.10 -19.49
N GLY A 244 24.35 -11.06 -18.88
CA GLY A 244 24.96 -9.95 -19.62
C GLY A 244 23.96 -9.00 -20.27
N ILE A 245 22.71 -8.98 -19.76
CA ILE A 245 21.63 -8.11 -20.24
C ILE A 245 21.39 -7.05 -19.17
N GLU A 246 21.82 -5.83 -19.44
CA GLU A 246 21.61 -4.71 -18.53
C GLU A 246 20.23 -4.06 -18.76
N PRO A 247 19.29 -4.12 -17.80
CA PRO A 247 18.01 -3.44 -17.95
C PRO A 247 18.18 -1.92 -17.96
N ASP A 248 17.25 -1.20 -18.58
CA ASP A 248 17.24 0.27 -18.58
C ASP A 248 16.64 0.86 -17.32
N PHE A 249 15.71 0.15 -16.69
CA PHE A 249 15.10 0.51 -15.42
C PHE A 249 14.91 -0.74 -14.56
N ILE A 250 15.09 -0.59 -13.25
CA ILE A 250 14.66 -1.56 -12.25
C ILE A 250 13.46 -0.99 -11.51
N VAL A 251 12.44 -1.81 -11.26
CA VAL A 251 11.24 -1.41 -10.53
C VAL A 251 11.10 -2.24 -9.26
N THR A 252 10.83 -1.57 -8.15
CA THR A 252 10.49 -2.22 -6.88
C THR A 252 9.34 -1.50 -6.20
N LYS A 253 8.53 -2.25 -5.46
CA LYS A 253 7.29 -1.75 -4.86
C LYS A 253 7.16 -2.11 -3.41
N GLU A 254 7.49 -3.35 -3.06
CA GLU A 254 7.05 -3.95 -1.81
C GLU A 254 7.70 -3.32 -0.58
N ARG A 255 6.94 -3.39 0.51
CA ARG A 255 7.23 -2.68 1.76
C ARG A 255 7.75 -3.58 2.87
N ASP A 256 7.88 -4.88 2.62
CA ASP A 256 8.28 -5.87 3.61
C ASP A 256 9.78 -6.23 3.54
N LEU A 257 10.28 -6.74 4.68
CA LEU A 257 11.66 -7.23 4.81
C LEU A 257 11.94 -8.46 3.93
N ALA A 258 10.93 -9.26 3.60
CA ALA A 258 11.12 -10.47 2.82
C ALA A 258 11.57 -10.14 1.39
N THR A 259 11.05 -9.06 0.81
CA THR A 259 11.47 -8.51 -0.48
C THR A 259 12.94 -8.12 -0.47
N TYR A 260 13.39 -7.38 0.54
CA TYR A 260 14.80 -7.03 0.69
C TYR A 260 15.70 -8.28 0.80
N LYS A 261 15.34 -9.22 1.68
CA LYS A 261 16.09 -10.47 1.85
C LYS A 261 16.14 -11.32 0.59
N ALA A 262 15.06 -11.35 -0.18
CA ALA A 262 14.96 -12.18 -1.38
C ALA A 262 15.76 -11.60 -2.56
N PHE A 263 15.72 -10.28 -2.74
CA PHE A 263 16.15 -9.68 -4.00
C PHE A 263 17.34 -8.72 -3.86
N PHE A 264 17.63 -8.19 -2.68
CA PHE A 264 18.63 -7.13 -2.50
C PHE A 264 19.75 -7.48 -1.50
N GLU A 265 19.46 -8.29 -0.47
CA GLU A 265 20.45 -8.61 0.56
C GLU A 265 21.65 -9.39 -0.02
N GLY A 266 22.86 -8.86 0.21
CA GLY A 266 24.11 -9.50 -0.22
C GLY A 266 24.39 -9.40 -1.72
N LYS A 267 23.64 -8.57 -2.46
CA LYS A 267 23.85 -8.31 -3.89
C LYS A 267 24.71 -7.08 -4.10
N ASP A 268 25.30 -6.97 -5.29
CA ASP A 268 25.91 -5.73 -5.74
C ASP A 268 24.81 -4.76 -6.18
N LEU A 269 24.72 -3.63 -5.47
CA LEU A 269 23.68 -2.62 -5.64
C LEU A 269 24.28 -1.26 -6.02
N ASP A 270 25.56 -1.24 -6.39
CA ASP A 270 26.22 -0.10 -7.01
C ASP A 270 26.05 -0.17 -8.53
N LEU A 271 24.80 -0.06 -8.96
CA LEU A 271 24.39 -0.18 -10.36
C LEU A 271 24.14 1.21 -10.94
N ASP A 272 24.68 1.50 -12.12
CA ASP A 272 24.34 2.69 -12.91
C ASP A 272 23.02 2.48 -13.70
N ILE A 273 22.01 1.96 -13.01
CA ILE A 273 20.67 1.70 -13.55
C ILE A 273 19.67 2.47 -12.69
N PRO A 274 18.74 3.24 -13.27
CA PRO A 274 17.70 3.89 -12.48
C PRO A 274 16.78 2.87 -11.79
N LEU A 275 16.69 2.97 -10.47
CA LEU A 275 15.68 2.30 -9.66
C LEU A 275 14.45 3.20 -9.51
N ILE A 276 13.31 2.73 -10.01
CA ILE A 276 12.01 3.33 -9.77
C ILE A 276 11.36 2.58 -8.60
N ALA A 277 11.40 3.21 -7.42
CA ALA A 277 10.83 2.66 -6.21
C ALA A 277 9.43 3.23 -5.94
N GLN A 278 8.60 2.48 -5.25
CA GLN A 278 7.37 3.05 -4.68
C GLN A 278 7.74 3.95 -3.49
N SER A 279 7.00 5.04 -3.28
CA SER A 279 7.18 5.99 -2.16
C SER A 279 7.18 5.35 -0.76
N LEU A 280 6.69 4.12 -0.65
CA LEU A 280 6.53 3.32 0.57
C LEU A 280 7.28 1.98 0.52
N SER A 281 8.26 1.82 -0.38
CA SER A 281 9.08 0.62 -0.43
C SER A 281 9.91 0.43 0.84
N TYR A 282 10.36 -0.81 1.09
CA TYR A 282 11.14 -1.11 2.29
C TYR A 282 12.42 -0.25 2.36
N PRO A 283 12.66 0.51 3.44
CA PRO A 283 13.72 1.53 3.47
C PRO A 283 15.13 1.03 3.16
N GLU A 284 15.46 -0.18 3.60
CA GLU A 284 16.79 -0.78 3.38
C GLU A 284 17.07 -1.04 1.90
N ILE A 285 16.05 -1.31 1.07
CA ILE A 285 16.21 -1.40 -0.39
C ILE A 285 16.74 -0.07 -0.91
N ILE A 286 16.12 1.03 -0.47
CA ILE A 286 16.46 2.38 -0.91
C ILE A 286 17.84 2.83 -0.40
N ARG A 287 18.18 2.50 0.84
CA ARG A 287 19.46 2.82 1.49
C ARG A 287 20.64 2.07 0.88
N SER A 288 20.42 0.80 0.53
CA SER A 288 21.44 -0.09 -0.01
C SER A 288 21.73 0.17 -1.49
N TYR A 289 20.72 0.58 -2.27
CA TYR A 289 20.89 0.92 -3.68
C TYR A 289 21.64 2.25 -3.90
N LYS A 290 22.79 2.21 -4.56
CA LYS A 290 23.65 3.40 -4.77
C LYS A 290 23.40 4.15 -6.07
N GLY A 291 22.82 3.47 -7.05
CA GLY A 291 22.44 4.06 -8.34
C GLY A 291 21.37 5.16 -8.28
N PRO A 292 21.03 5.75 -9.44
CA PRO A 292 19.97 6.74 -9.56
C PRO A 292 18.63 6.20 -9.07
N LYS A 293 17.86 7.01 -8.35
CA LYS A 293 16.57 6.62 -7.76
C LYS A 293 15.50 7.66 -8.03
N ALA A 294 14.29 7.20 -8.34
CA ALA A 294 13.08 8.03 -8.34
C ALA A 294 11.93 7.30 -7.66
N PHE A 295 10.95 8.07 -7.16
CA PHE A 295 9.88 7.56 -6.32
C PHE A 295 8.53 7.81 -6.96
N MET A 296 7.81 6.72 -7.26
CA MET A 296 6.42 6.80 -7.72
C MET A 296 5.47 6.81 -6.52
N PHE A 297 4.48 7.69 -6.55
CA PHE A 297 3.36 7.75 -5.63
C PHE A 297 2.12 7.14 -6.30
N LYS A 298 1.27 6.46 -5.52
CA LYS A 298 0.04 5.82 -6.00
C LYS A 298 -1.05 6.85 -6.23
N SER A 299 -1.39 7.08 -7.49
CA SER A 299 -2.57 7.87 -7.90
C SER A 299 -3.90 7.24 -7.50
N ASP A 300 -3.89 5.91 -7.36
CA ASP A 300 -5.01 5.02 -7.08
C ASP A 300 -5.20 4.73 -5.58
N VAL A 301 -4.41 5.37 -4.70
CA VAL A 301 -4.60 5.33 -3.24
C VAL A 301 -4.77 6.75 -2.70
N ARG A 302 -5.87 7.00 -1.99
CA ARG A 302 -6.24 8.35 -1.54
C ARG A 302 -5.15 9.08 -0.74
N TRP A 303 -4.54 8.39 0.23
CA TRP A 303 -3.48 8.97 1.08
C TRP A 303 -2.24 9.34 0.26
N ASP A 304 -1.74 8.40 -0.53
CA ASP A 304 -0.48 8.58 -1.26
C ASP A 304 -0.62 9.65 -2.37
N ALA A 305 -1.77 9.68 -3.05
CA ALA A 305 -2.10 10.72 -4.01
C ALA A 305 -2.23 12.10 -3.37
N TYR A 306 -2.84 12.20 -2.18
CA TYR A 306 -2.92 13.45 -1.42
C TYR A 306 -1.53 13.92 -1.01
N LEU A 307 -0.71 13.02 -0.45
CA LEU A 307 0.64 13.32 0.01
C LEU A 307 1.49 13.89 -1.13
N ALA A 308 1.53 13.22 -2.28
CA ALA A 308 2.25 13.69 -3.47
C ALA A 308 1.80 15.09 -3.93
N LYS A 309 0.48 15.31 -4.03
CA LYS A 309 -0.09 16.59 -4.48
C LYS A 309 0.21 17.72 -3.52
N GLU A 310 0.15 17.47 -2.22
CA GLU A 310 0.43 18.49 -1.22
C GLU A 310 1.92 18.79 -1.12
N ILE A 311 2.81 17.79 -1.25
CA ILE A 311 4.26 18.02 -1.39
C ILE A 311 4.52 18.91 -2.62
N ALA A 312 3.98 18.53 -3.77
CA ALA A 312 4.11 19.30 -5.01
C ALA A 312 3.67 20.75 -4.82
N ARG A 313 2.53 20.97 -4.15
CA ARG A 313 1.97 22.30 -3.86
C ARG A 313 2.82 23.11 -2.87
N ILE A 314 3.26 22.51 -1.77
CA ILE A 314 4.00 23.18 -0.70
C ILE A 314 5.43 23.50 -1.15
N ALA A 315 6.15 22.51 -1.70
CA ALA A 315 7.53 22.66 -2.13
C ALA A 315 7.67 23.29 -3.53
N LYS A 316 6.54 23.43 -4.26
CA LYS A 316 6.49 23.92 -5.66
C LYS A 316 7.42 23.07 -6.55
N VAL A 317 7.14 21.77 -6.58
CA VAL A 317 7.87 20.76 -7.37
C VAL A 317 6.88 19.82 -8.06
N SER A 318 7.35 19.03 -9.02
CA SER A 318 6.57 17.92 -9.58
C SER A 318 6.89 16.63 -8.83
N MET A 319 5.88 15.80 -8.59
CA MET A 319 6.02 14.47 -7.98
C MET A 319 5.54 13.42 -8.99
N PHE A 320 6.23 12.28 -9.06
CA PHE A 320 5.83 11.20 -9.97
C PHE A 320 4.60 10.48 -9.43
N LEU A 321 3.43 10.83 -9.97
CA LEU A 321 2.16 10.21 -9.59
C LEU A 321 1.72 9.24 -10.69
N GLY A 322 1.55 7.96 -10.36
CA GLY A 322 1.20 6.91 -11.31
C GLY A 322 0.22 5.88 -10.73
N ILE A 323 -0.46 5.12 -11.59
CA ILE A 323 -1.29 3.99 -11.14
C ILE A 323 -0.34 2.84 -10.79
N SER A 324 -0.15 2.54 -9.50
CA SER A 324 0.73 1.44 -9.09
C SER A 324 0.02 0.08 -9.19
N ALA A 325 -1.31 0.09 -9.02
CA ALA A 325 -2.18 -1.08 -8.97
C ALA A 325 -1.61 -2.19 -8.06
N ALA A 326 -1.87 -3.46 -8.36
CA ALA A 326 -1.70 -4.54 -7.38
C ALA A 326 -0.29 -5.17 -7.31
N SER A 327 0.53 -5.17 -8.38
CA SER A 327 1.88 -5.79 -8.38
C SER A 327 3.03 -4.85 -8.80
N VAL A 328 4.30 -5.27 -8.61
CA VAL A 328 5.49 -4.57 -9.15
C VAL A 328 5.42 -4.46 -10.67
N ALA A 329 4.91 -5.49 -11.35
CA ALA A 329 4.78 -5.51 -12.80
C ALA A 329 3.73 -4.51 -13.32
N ASN A 330 2.65 -4.29 -12.57
CA ASN A 330 1.68 -3.22 -12.87
C ASN A 330 2.32 -1.84 -12.76
N MET A 331 3.20 -1.64 -11.78
CA MET A 331 3.97 -0.40 -11.64
C MET A 331 4.96 -0.23 -12.80
N ALA A 332 5.60 -1.31 -13.26
CA ALA A 332 6.44 -1.28 -14.47
C ALA A 332 5.65 -0.96 -15.74
N TYR A 333 4.38 -1.41 -15.84
CA TYR A 333 3.49 -1.04 -16.93
C TYR A 333 3.19 0.45 -16.95
N THR A 334 2.89 1.04 -15.78
CA THR A 334 2.72 2.49 -15.64
C THR A 334 3.99 3.26 -15.97
N LEU A 335 5.17 2.73 -15.61
CA LEU A 335 6.44 3.32 -16.01
C LEU A 335 6.59 3.34 -17.54
N ALA A 336 6.39 2.21 -18.22
CA ALA A 336 6.46 2.13 -19.68
C ALA A 336 5.48 3.10 -20.36
N PHE A 337 4.24 3.15 -19.86
CA PHE A 337 3.24 4.09 -20.34
C PHE A 337 3.68 5.56 -20.14
N THR A 338 4.20 5.90 -18.96
CA THR A 338 4.63 7.27 -18.65
C THR A 338 5.81 7.71 -19.52
N LEU A 339 6.72 6.79 -19.84
CA LEU A 339 7.82 7.01 -20.78
C LEU A 339 7.33 7.25 -22.23
N GLY A 340 6.04 7.05 -22.51
CA GLY A 340 5.41 7.18 -23.83
C GLY A 340 5.57 5.96 -24.72
N CYS A 341 6.02 4.83 -24.17
CA CYS A 341 6.33 3.65 -24.95
C CYS A 341 5.07 3.07 -25.60
N ASN A 342 5.18 2.74 -26.88
CA ASN A 342 4.15 2.08 -27.66
C ASN A 342 4.84 1.32 -28.81
N PRO A 343 4.73 -0.02 -28.90
CA PRO A 343 3.95 -0.90 -28.01
C PRO A 343 4.62 -1.16 -26.65
N ILE A 344 3.83 -1.64 -25.69
CA ILE A 344 4.31 -2.23 -24.43
C ILE A 344 4.25 -3.76 -24.57
N ILE A 345 5.35 -4.45 -24.30
CA ILE A 345 5.50 -5.90 -24.46
C ILE A 345 5.65 -6.55 -23.08
N LEU A 346 4.88 -7.59 -22.80
CA LEU A 346 4.95 -8.37 -21.55
C LEU A 346 5.60 -9.72 -21.82
N ILE A 347 6.67 -10.07 -21.09
CA ILE A 347 7.24 -11.43 -21.08
C ILE A 347 7.33 -11.96 -19.65
N GLY A 348 7.16 -13.26 -19.46
CA GLY A 348 7.15 -13.87 -18.13
C GLY A 348 6.02 -13.37 -17.22
N GLN A 349 4.98 -12.73 -17.76
CA GLN A 349 3.85 -12.20 -17.00
C GLN A 349 2.74 -13.25 -16.81
N ASP A 350 3.11 -14.46 -16.37
CA ASP A 350 2.21 -15.62 -16.49
C ASP A 350 0.95 -15.52 -15.64
N LEU A 351 1.04 -14.99 -14.42
CA LEU A 351 -0.07 -14.90 -13.48
C LEU A 351 -0.80 -16.25 -13.26
N ALA A 352 -0.09 -17.35 -13.45
CA ALA A 352 -0.57 -18.71 -13.38
C ALA A 352 0.59 -19.63 -13.00
N TYR A 353 0.25 -20.79 -12.44
CA TYR A 353 1.23 -21.87 -12.29
C TYR A 353 1.47 -22.52 -13.65
N SER A 354 2.69 -23.00 -13.88
CA SER A 354 2.95 -23.91 -15.01
C SER A 354 2.21 -25.25 -14.84
N LYS A 355 2.18 -26.07 -15.91
CA LYS A 355 1.62 -27.43 -15.86
C LYS A 355 2.31 -28.30 -14.80
N GLU A 356 3.59 -28.04 -14.53
CA GLU A 356 4.39 -28.71 -13.52
C GLU A 356 4.27 -28.09 -12.11
N GLY A 357 3.44 -27.06 -11.93
CA GLY A 357 3.23 -26.38 -10.64
C GLY A 357 4.33 -25.38 -10.25
N LEU A 358 5.20 -24.97 -11.18
CA LEU A 358 6.18 -23.91 -10.94
C LEU A 358 5.52 -22.55 -10.75
N THR A 359 6.01 -21.77 -9.80
CA THR A 359 5.52 -20.42 -9.49
C THR A 359 6.28 -19.30 -10.19
N HIS A 360 7.57 -19.50 -10.47
CA HIS A 360 8.46 -18.53 -11.10
C HIS A 360 9.45 -19.26 -12.00
N ALA A 361 10.13 -18.52 -12.88
CA ALA A 361 11.20 -19.02 -13.74
C ALA A 361 12.46 -19.40 -12.97
N ASP A 362 13.29 -20.25 -13.59
CA ASP A 362 14.53 -20.73 -12.96
C ASP A 362 15.52 -19.59 -12.70
N GLY A 363 16.23 -19.66 -11.58
CA GLY A 363 17.18 -18.62 -11.18
C GLY A 363 16.55 -17.33 -10.66
N VAL A 364 15.21 -17.26 -10.53
CA VAL A 364 14.53 -16.18 -9.79
C VAL A 364 14.44 -16.55 -8.31
N SER A 365 14.86 -15.64 -7.43
CA SER A 365 14.65 -15.78 -5.98
C SER A 365 13.18 -16.03 -5.65
N LEU A 366 12.90 -16.94 -4.71
CA LEU A 366 11.54 -17.39 -4.32
C LEU A 366 10.84 -18.33 -5.33
N ALA A 367 11.51 -18.82 -6.38
CA ALA A 367 10.96 -19.88 -7.22
C ALA A 367 10.60 -21.12 -6.39
N LYS A 368 9.38 -21.64 -6.60
CA LYS A 368 8.83 -22.80 -5.89
C LYS A 368 8.12 -23.71 -6.89
N LYS A 369 8.02 -24.99 -6.53
CA LYS A 369 7.16 -25.97 -7.19
C LYS A 369 6.09 -26.40 -6.19
N ILE A 370 4.82 -26.23 -6.55
CA ILE A 370 3.69 -26.66 -5.73
C ILE A 370 3.03 -27.92 -6.31
N ASP A 371 2.37 -28.67 -5.44
CA ASP A 371 1.51 -29.79 -5.84
C ASP A 371 0.10 -29.24 -6.10
N LEU A 372 -0.24 -29.09 -7.38
CA LEU A 372 -1.53 -28.51 -7.80
C LEU A 372 -2.74 -29.33 -7.32
N GLU A 373 -2.59 -30.64 -7.09
CA GLU A 373 -3.69 -31.47 -6.60
C GLU A 373 -3.99 -31.23 -5.11
N LYS A 374 -2.99 -30.75 -4.35
CA LYS A 374 -3.11 -30.47 -2.91
C LYS A 374 -3.32 -29.00 -2.59
N GLU A 375 -3.10 -28.12 -3.56
CA GLU A 375 -3.25 -26.69 -3.36
C GLU A 375 -4.71 -26.32 -3.15
N ARG A 376 -4.99 -25.69 -2.00
CA ARG A 376 -6.34 -25.23 -1.69
C ARG A 376 -6.49 -23.84 -2.29
N ASN A 377 -7.65 -23.59 -2.92
CA ASN A 377 -8.00 -22.29 -3.53
C ASN A 377 -7.36 -22.00 -4.91
N ILE A 378 -7.15 -23.03 -5.73
CA ILE A 378 -6.88 -22.81 -7.17
C ILE A 378 -8.10 -22.17 -7.82
N ILE A 379 -7.86 -21.11 -8.58
CA ILE A 379 -8.80 -20.45 -9.48
C ILE A 379 -8.39 -20.84 -10.89
N TRP A 380 -9.34 -21.25 -11.74
CA TRP A 380 -9.07 -21.55 -13.14
C TRP A 380 -9.49 -20.38 -14.01
N VAL A 381 -8.55 -19.85 -14.79
CA VAL A 381 -8.77 -18.72 -15.71
C VAL A 381 -8.43 -19.14 -17.13
N ASP A 382 -8.91 -18.39 -18.13
CA ASP A 382 -8.51 -18.62 -19.51
C ASP A 382 -7.00 -18.39 -19.65
N GLY A 383 -6.31 -19.28 -20.36
CA GLY A 383 -4.90 -19.18 -20.69
C GLY A 383 -4.71 -18.64 -22.10
N VAL A 384 -3.48 -18.19 -22.39
CA VAL A 384 -3.11 -17.62 -23.70
C VAL A 384 -3.29 -18.59 -24.87
N ASP A 385 -3.20 -19.90 -24.61
CA ASP A 385 -3.38 -20.97 -25.61
C ASP A 385 -4.85 -21.41 -25.78
N GLY A 386 -5.79 -20.75 -25.09
CA GLY A 386 -7.23 -21.10 -25.09
C GLY A 386 -7.62 -22.20 -24.10
N GLU A 387 -6.66 -22.92 -23.51
CA GLU A 387 -6.89 -23.83 -22.38
C GLU A 387 -7.01 -23.07 -21.05
N LYS A 388 -7.69 -23.63 -20.06
CA LYS A 388 -7.71 -23.06 -18.71
C LYS A 388 -6.38 -23.28 -18.00
N VAL A 389 -5.89 -22.27 -17.27
CA VAL A 389 -4.68 -22.34 -16.46
C VAL A 389 -4.99 -22.11 -14.97
N PRO A 390 -4.28 -22.79 -14.05
CA PRO A 390 -4.47 -22.63 -12.62
C PRO A 390 -3.76 -21.36 -12.12
N THR A 391 -4.45 -20.58 -11.31
CA THR A 391 -3.93 -19.38 -10.65
C THR A 391 -4.39 -19.34 -9.19
N ASN A 392 -3.87 -18.40 -8.40
CA ASN A 392 -4.33 -18.12 -7.04
C ASN A 392 -5.05 -16.77 -6.97
N LEU A 393 -5.67 -16.48 -5.83
CA LEU A 393 -6.44 -15.23 -5.65
C LEU A 393 -5.60 -13.97 -5.87
N THR A 394 -4.34 -13.94 -5.40
CA THR A 394 -3.46 -12.78 -5.53
C THR A 394 -3.10 -12.52 -7.00
N TRP A 395 -2.71 -13.56 -7.74
CA TRP A 395 -2.40 -13.43 -9.17
C TRP A 395 -3.64 -13.13 -10.01
N TYR A 396 -4.80 -13.65 -9.63
CA TYR A 396 -6.07 -13.26 -10.24
C TYR A 396 -6.36 -11.75 -10.04
N GLN A 397 -6.05 -11.19 -8.87
CA GLN A 397 -6.16 -9.74 -8.65
C GLN A 397 -5.16 -8.95 -9.50
N PHE A 398 -3.94 -9.46 -9.67
CA PHE A 398 -2.94 -8.86 -10.55
C PHE A 398 -3.40 -8.88 -12.01
N LEU A 399 -3.99 -9.99 -12.46
CA LEU A 399 -4.60 -10.13 -13.79
C LEU A 399 -5.67 -9.07 -14.02
N LYS A 400 -6.62 -8.93 -13.07
CA LYS A 400 -7.67 -7.90 -13.16
C LYS A 400 -7.13 -6.47 -13.10
N SER A 401 -6.03 -6.25 -12.40
CA SER A 401 -5.33 -4.97 -12.37
C SER A 401 -4.63 -4.64 -13.70
N PHE A 402 -4.05 -5.63 -14.39
CA PHE A 402 -3.52 -5.45 -15.74
C PHE A 402 -4.62 -5.14 -16.75
N GLU A 403 -5.71 -5.92 -16.75
CA GLU A 403 -6.87 -5.66 -17.61
C GLU A 403 -7.41 -4.24 -17.40
N TYR A 404 -7.43 -3.76 -16.14
CA TYR A 404 -7.79 -2.39 -15.81
C TYR A 404 -6.83 -1.36 -16.44
N GLN A 405 -5.53 -1.47 -16.19
CA GLN A 405 -4.53 -0.54 -16.72
C GLN A 405 -4.50 -0.53 -18.25
N ILE A 406 -4.55 -1.70 -18.89
CA ILE A 406 -4.55 -1.85 -20.36
C ILE A 406 -5.79 -1.20 -20.97
N ASN A 407 -6.97 -1.38 -20.36
CA ASN A 407 -8.17 -0.71 -20.86
C ASN A 407 -8.05 0.82 -20.76
N LEU A 408 -7.42 1.36 -19.71
CA LEU A 408 -7.19 2.81 -19.60
C LEU A 408 -6.22 3.32 -20.67
N THR A 409 -5.07 2.66 -20.85
CA THR A 409 -4.05 3.09 -21.82
C THR A 409 -4.47 2.86 -23.27
N LYS A 410 -5.38 1.92 -23.52
CA LYS A 410 -5.95 1.69 -24.86
C LYS A 410 -6.74 2.90 -25.37
N PHE A 411 -7.39 3.68 -24.50
CA PHE A 411 -8.05 4.93 -24.91
C PHE A 411 -7.04 6.01 -25.37
N GLU A 412 -5.78 5.90 -24.94
CA GLU A 412 -4.65 6.74 -25.37
C GLU A 412 -3.89 6.15 -26.58
N GLY A 413 -4.41 5.07 -27.18
CA GLY A 413 -3.84 4.45 -28.39
C GLY A 413 -2.65 3.52 -28.16
N VAL A 414 -2.41 3.10 -26.92
CA VAL A 414 -1.31 2.19 -26.57
C VAL A 414 -1.65 0.76 -26.97
N LYS A 415 -0.76 0.11 -27.72
CA LYS A 415 -0.82 -1.32 -28.01
C LYS A 415 -0.06 -2.10 -26.94
N THR A 416 -0.64 -3.20 -26.46
CA THR A 416 0.02 -4.10 -25.50
C THR A 416 0.08 -5.50 -26.08
N TYR A 417 1.30 -6.04 -26.21
CA TYR A 417 1.55 -7.42 -26.61
C TYR A 417 1.79 -8.30 -25.40
N ASP A 418 1.02 -9.38 -25.29
CA ASP A 418 1.26 -10.43 -24.31
C ASP A 418 2.08 -11.53 -24.98
N CYS A 419 3.36 -11.59 -24.62
CA CYS A 419 4.33 -12.55 -25.13
C CYS A 419 4.62 -13.68 -24.14
N THR A 420 3.70 -13.93 -23.21
CA THR A 420 3.77 -15.09 -22.33
C THR A 420 3.39 -16.36 -23.08
N GLU A 421 4.11 -17.45 -22.80
CA GLU A 421 3.90 -18.73 -23.47
C GLU A 421 3.41 -19.76 -22.44
N GLY A 422 2.12 -19.73 -22.13
CA GLY A 422 1.45 -20.63 -21.18
C GLY A 422 0.85 -19.99 -19.92
N GLY A 423 0.82 -18.64 -19.87
CA GLY A 423 0.21 -17.88 -18.78
C GLY A 423 -1.31 -17.71 -18.90
N ALA A 424 -1.88 -16.99 -17.94
CA ALA A 424 -3.26 -16.51 -17.96
C ALA A 424 -3.45 -15.47 -19.07
N LEU A 425 -4.58 -15.57 -19.79
CA LEU A 425 -4.96 -14.61 -20.82
C LEU A 425 -5.29 -13.25 -20.18
N ILE A 426 -4.48 -12.24 -20.47
CA ILE A 426 -4.72 -10.86 -20.04
C ILE A 426 -5.65 -10.17 -21.03
N HIS A 427 -6.93 -10.02 -20.70
CA HIS A 427 -7.87 -9.38 -21.62
C HIS A 427 -7.48 -7.93 -21.96
N GLY A 428 -7.51 -7.61 -23.25
CA GLY A 428 -7.14 -6.30 -23.79
C GLY A 428 -5.77 -6.27 -24.46
N THR A 429 -4.93 -7.31 -24.27
CA THR A 429 -3.69 -7.51 -25.00
C THR A 429 -3.91 -8.19 -26.35
N GLU A 430 -2.89 -8.12 -27.21
CA GLU A 430 -2.75 -9.00 -28.37
C GLU A 430 -1.72 -10.09 -28.04
N VAL A 431 -2.14 -11.36 -28.05
CA VAL A 431 -1.25 -12.50 -27.79
C VAL A 431 -0.38 -12.79 -29.02
N ARG A 432 0.93 -12.83 -28.82
CA ARG A 432 1.96 -13.08 -29.84
C ARG A 432 3.16 -13.79 -29.21
N THR A 433 3.99 -14.48 -29.98
CA THR A 433 5.28 -14.92 -29.45
C THR A 433 6.25 -13.74 -29.37
N PHE A 434 7.20 -13.76 -28.42
CA PHE A 434 8.18 -12.68 -28.33
C PHE A 434 9.03 -12.59 -29.61
N LYS A 435 9.30 -13.73 -30.25
CA LYS A 435 10.03 -13.80 -31.51
C LYS A 435 9.31 -13.06 -32.65
N GLU A 436 8.01 -13.29 -32.84
CA GLU A 436 7.22 -12.61 -33.88
C GLU A 436 7.25 -11.09 -33.68
N VAL A 437 7.09 -10.63 -32.44
CA VAL A 437 7.10 -9.20 -32.11
C VAL A 437 8.47 -8.57 -32.40
N ILE A 438 9.58 -9.27 -32.12
CA ILE A 438 10.95 -8.81 -32.45
C ILE A 438 11.16 -8.69 -33.97
N GLU A 439 10.59 -9.62 -34.73
CA GLU A 439 10.71 -9.65 -36.20
C GLU A 439 9.85 -8.58 -36.88
N GLU A 440 8.68 -8.25 -36.31
CA GLU A 440 7.77 -7.23 -36.83
C GLU A 440 8.21 -5.79 -36.48
N ILE A 441 8.64 -5.55 -35.24
CA ILE A 441 8.99 -4.20 -34.76
C ILE A 441 10.40 -3.86 -35.23
N SER A 442 10.49 -2.92 -36.18
CA SER A 442 11.76 -2.41 -36.69
C SER A 442 12.36 -1.29 -35.81
N GLU A 443 11.53 -0.65 -34.99
CA GLU A 443 11.88 0.49 -34.15
C GLU A 443 13.08 0.18 -33.24
N SER A 444 13.92 1.20 -33.07
CA SER A 444 15.06 1.19 -32.16
C SER A 444 15.22 2.55 -31.47
N ILE A 445 15.95 2.52 -30.36
CA ILE A 445 16.28 3.65 -29.50
C ILE A 445 17.81 3.73 -29.41
N PRO A 446 18.47 4.32 -30.41
CA PRO A 446 19.92 4.48 -30.37
C PRO A 446 20.31 5.32 -29.16
N ASN A 447 21.40 4.93 -28.50
CA ASN A 447 21.94 5.62 -27.32
C ASN A 447 20.95 5.73 -26.14
N LYS A 448 20.00 4.81 -25.97
CA LYS A 448 18.99 4.84 -24.90
C LYS A 448 19.56 5.12 -23.50
N LYS A 449 20.69 4.51 -23.14
CA LYS A 449 21.37 4.70 -21.85
C LYS A 449 21.85 6.15 -21.67
N LYS A 450 22.37 6.76 -22.74
CA LYS A 450 22.77 8.17 -22.73
C LYS A 450 21.56 9.08 -22.54
N ILE A 451 20.46 8.83 -23.27
CA ILE A 451 19.20 9.59 -23.13
C ILE A 451 18.70 9.53 -21.69
N ILE A 452 18.72 8.35 -21.07
CA ILE A 452 18.32 8.16 -19.67
C ILE A 452 19.22 9.00 -18.75
N ARG A 453 20.55 8.87 -18.85
CA ARG A 453 21.51 9.59 -18.00
C ARG A 453 21.39 11.11 -18.15
N GLU A 454 21.24 11.62 -19.38
CA GLU A 454 21.10 13.06 -19.64
C GLU A 454 19.79 13.66 -19.11
N ASN A 455 18.76 12.82 -18.93
CA ASN A 455 17.47 13.25 -18.37
C ASN A 455 17.38 13.10 -16.84
N ILE A 456 18.35 12.44 -16.20
CA ILE A 456 18.44 12.38 -14.74
C ILE A 456 18.82 13.77 -14.22
N GLU A 457 17.88 14.42 -13.54
CA GLU A 457 18.07 15.75 -12.96
C GLU A 457 17.57 15.79 -11.52
N TYR A 458 18.37 16.34 -10.62
CA TYR A 458 18.05 16.43 -9.19
C TYR A 458 17.53 17.81 -8.81
N HIS A 459 16.77 17.86 -7.72
CA HIS A 459 16.42 19.13 -7.08
C HIS A 459 17.66 19.80 -6.49
N ASP A 460 17.68 21.13 -6.44
CA ASP A 460 18.67 21.87 -5.65
C ASP A 460 18.43 21.65 -4.15
N GLU A 461 19.43 21.93 -3.29
CA GLU A 461 19.34 21.69 -1.85
C GLU A 461 18.16 22.40 -1.18
N LYS A 462 17.85 23.62 -1.63
CA LYS A 462 16.70 24.37 -1.10
C LYS A 462 15.39 23.67 -1.40
N LYS A 463 15.22 23.13 -2.61
CA LYS A 463 14.04 22.34 -3.00
C LYS A 463 13.99 21.01 -2.26
N LYS A 464 15.12 20.33 -2.06
CA LYS A 464 15.17 19.11 -1.24
C LYS A 464 14.68 19.38 0.18
N GLN A 465 15.19 20.43 0.81
CA GLN A 465 14.75 20.85 2.14
C GLN A 465 13.25 21.14 2.20
N PHE A 466 12.71 21.89 1.22
CA PHE A 466 11.27 22.15 1.16
C PHE A 466 10.41 20.89 0.98
N ILE A 467 10.90 19.88 0.24
CA ILE A 467 10.21 18.59 0.13
C ILE A 467 10.18 17.88 1.48
N VAL A 468 11.33 17.80 2.18
CA VAL A 468 11.43 17.20 3.52
C VAL A 468 10.50 17.90 4.51
N GLU A 469 10.54 19.23 4.59
CA GLU A 469 9.67 20.03 5.44
C GLU A 469 8.18 19.86 5.10
N ALA A 470 7.84 19.73 3.81
CA ALA A 470 6.48 19.46 3.38
C ALA A 470 6.00 18.08 3.87
N ILE A 471 6.83 17.04 3.75
CA ILE A 471 6.53 15.70 4.24
C ILE A 471 6.33 15.73 5.76
N ASP A 472 7.25 16.32 6.52
CA ASP A 472 7.15 16.42 7.98
C ASP A 472 5.88 17.14 8.42
N LYS A 473 5.56 18.27 7.78
CA LYS A 473 4.33 19.02 8.05
C LYS A 473 3.08 18.18 7.79
N LEU A 474 3.06 17.41 6.70
CA LEU A 474 1.92 16.56 6.34
C LEU A 474 1.79 15.36 7.28
N MET A 475 2.90 14.76 7.72
CA MET A 475 2.91 13.70 8.72
C MET A 475 2.44 14.18 10.09
N LEU A 476 2.89 15.36 10.54
CA LEU A 476 2.40 15.96 11.79
C LEU A 476 0.92 16.34 11.72
N LYS A 477 0.43 16.77 10.54
CA LYS A 477 -1.01 16.96 10.31
C LYS A 477 -1.78 15.64 10.43
N ALA A 478 -1.25 14.55 9.87
CA ALA A 478 -1.85 13.22 10.03
C ALA A 478 -1.91 12.80 11.51
N VAL A 479 -0.84 13.01 12.29
CA VAL A 479 -0.83 12.78 13.76
C VAL A 479 -1.95 13.56 14.45
N SER A 480 -2.10 14.85 14.14
CA SER A 480 -3.18 15.68 14.71
C SER A 480 -4.57 15.17 14.34
N ASN A 481 -4.75 14.74 13.09
CA ASN A 481 -6.01 14.19 12.60
C ASN A 481 -6.39 12.86 13.28
N PHE A 482 -5.42 11.95 13.49
CA PHE A 482 -5.65 10.72 14.25
C PHE A 482 -6.03 11.00 15.71
N LYS A 483 -5.34 11.93 16.38
CA LYS A 483 -5.71 12.36 17.74
C LYS A 483 -7.12 12.93 17.80
N LYS A 484 -7.46 13.82 16.86
CA LYS A 484 -8.81 14.37 16.74
C LYS A 484 -9.87 13.29 16.51
N ALA A 485 -9.58 12.28 15.71
CA ALA A 485 -10.46 11.14 15.48
C ALA A 485 -10.68 10.33 16.78
N ALA A 486 -9.61 10.07 17.55
CA ALA A 486 -9.69 9.43 18.85
C ALA A 486 -10.54 10.23 19.86
N GLU A 487 -10.32 11.56 19.96
CA GLU A 487 -11.10 12.45 20.82
C GLU A 487 -12.59 12.47 20.47
N ILE A 488 -12.93 12.42 19.17
CA ILE A 488 -14.33 12.32 18.72
C ILE A 488 -14.95 11.00 19.19
N LEU A 489 -14.21 9.90 19.10
CA LEU A 489 -14.65 8.60 19.61
C LEU A 489 -14.74 8.59 21.14
N GLU A 490 -13.89 9.31 21.87
CA GLU A 490 -13.94 9.42 23.34
C GLU A 490 -15.24 10.03 23.82
N LYS A 491 -15.77 11.01 23.09
CA LYS A 491 -17.07 11.64 23.35
C LYS A 491 -18.27 10.73 23.05
N LEU A 492 -18.06 9.58 22.40
CA LEU A 492 -19.05 8.51 22.37
C LEU A 492 -18.95 7.73 23.68
N GLU A 493 -19.81 8.05 24.64
CA GLU A 493 -19.94 7.30 25.89
C GLU A 493 -20.28 5.83 25.59
N ILE A 494 -19.32 4.95 25.86
CA ILE A 494 -19.41 3.51 25.59
C ILE A 494 -20.27 2.80 26.66
N GLU A 495 -20.20 3.26 27.91
CA GLU A 495 -20.90 2.68 29.06
C GLU A 495 -22.40 3.02 29.06
N ASP A 496 -22.77 4.18 28.50
CA ASP A 496 -24.14 4.66 28.32
C ASP A 496 -24.76 4.21 26.99
N LEU A 497 -24.34 3.06 26.46
CA LEU A 497 -25.11 2.45 25.38
C LEU A 497 -26.50 2.06 25.95
N ALA A 498 -27.51 2.57 25.26
CA ALA A 498 -28.90 2.77 25.69
C ALA A 498 -29.62 1.62 26.42
N LYS A 499 -30.43 1.92 27.46
CA LYS A 499 -31.11 0.95 28.32
C LYS A 499 -32.31 0.22 27.68
N ASN A 500 -32.84 0.74 26.58
CA ASN A 500 -33.98 0.20 25.83
C ASN A 500 -33.76 0.33 24.30
N GLY A 501 -34.66 -0.29 23.51
CA GLY A 501 -34.52 -0.34 22.05
C GLY A 501 -34.60 1.03 21.34
N ALA A 502 -35.53 1.92 21.74
CA ALA A 502 -35.69 3.22 21.10
C ALA A 502 -34.46 4.12 21.31
N GLU A 503 -33.91 4.13 22.53
CA GLU A 503 -32.68 4.84 22.83
C GLU A 503 -31.47 4.20 22.13
N MET A 504 -31.48 2.88 21.90
CA MET A 504 -30.42 2.16 21.19
C MET A 504 -30.37 2.55 19.71
N ILE A 505 -31.52 2.67 19.05
CA ILE A 505 -31.60 3.15 17.66
C ILE A 505 -30.93 4.52 17.54
N LEU A 506 -31.26 5.46 18.42
CA LEU A 506 -30.66 6.81 18.41
C LEU A 506 -29.13 6.77 18.61
N LYS A 507 -28.62 5.89 19.47
CA LYS A 507 -27.17 5.72 19.69
C LYS A 507 -26.49 5.10 18.46
N LEU A 508 -27.11 4.09 17.83
CA LEU A 508 -26.61 3.46 16.59
C LEU A 508 -26.53 4.46 15.43
N GLU A 509 -27.57 5.27 15.24
CA GLU A 509 -27.56 6.35 14.25
C GLU A 509 -26.42 7.36 14.51
N LYS A 510 -26.24 7.76 15.78
CA LYS A 510 -25.15 8.66 16.19
C LYS A 510 -23.77 8.05 15.92
N ILE A 511 -23.60 6.74 16.09
CA ILE A 511 -22.35 6.05 15.74
C ILE A 511 -22.10 6.13 14.24
N ASN A 512 -23.08 5.79 13.40
CA ASN A 512 -22.95 5.90 11.94
C ASN A 512 -22.60 7.34 11.51
N GLU A 513 -23.25 8.35 12.08
CA GLU A 513 -22.92 9.77 11.85
C GLU A 513 -21.48 10.10 12.27
N THR A 514 -21.03 9.54 13.39
CA THR A 514 -19.68 9.78 13.91
C THR A 514 -18.61 9.14 13.03
N LEU A 515 -18.82 7.90 12.58
CA LEU A 515 -17.92 7.22 11.64
C LEU A 515 -17.80 8.01 10.33
N ARG A 516 -18.92 8.54 9.81
CA ARG A 516 -18.93 9.43 8.64
C ARG A 516 -18.12 10.71 8.86
N LYS A 517 -18.23 11.34 10.04
CA LYS A 517 -17.41 12.52 10.36
C LYS A 517 -15.93 12.17 10.40
N ILE A 518 -15.58 11.03 10.98
CA ILE A 518 -14.20 10.57 11.15
C ILE A 518 -13.49 10.31 9.80
N VAL A 519 -14.12 9.61 8.86
CA VAL A 519 -13.51 9.34 7.53
C VAL A 519 -13.23 10.61 6.71
N ASN A 520 -13.84 11.74 7.10
CA ASN A 520 -13.68 13.04 6.45
C ASN A 520 -12.67 13.97 7.15
N ILE A 521 -12.08 13.55 8.28
CA ILE A 521 -11.06 14.36 8.99
C ILE A 521 -9.80 14.53 8.14
N GLY A 522 -9.37 13.46 7.47
CA GLY A 522 -8.18 13.46 6.63
C GLY A 522 -8.09 12.17 5.78
N PRO A 523 -7.35 12.21 4.66
CA PRO A 523 -7.22 11.06 3.74
C PRO A 523 -6.51 9.85 4.35
N GLU A 524 -5.64 10.05 5.35
CA GLU A 524 -4.96 9.01 6.12
C GLU A 524 -5.92 8.17 6.97
N ILE A 525 -7.04 8.75 7.41
CA ILE A 525 -7.99 8.06 8.29
C ILE A 525 -8.59 6.82 7.61
N PRO A 526 -9.30 6.94 6.46
CA PRO A 526 -9.83 5.76 5.76
C PRO A 526 -8.71 4.85 5.24
N TYR A 527 -7.52 5.37 4.93
CA TYR A 527 -6.39 4.54 4.51
C TYR A 527 -5.93 3.57 5.61
N VAL A 528 -5.93 3.99 6.87
CA VAL A 528 -5.54 3.14 8.02
C VAL A 528 -6.71 2.33 8.58
N SER A 529 -7.93 2.87 8.60
CA SER A 529 -9.03 2.33 9.41
C SER A 529 -10.23 1.79 8.65
N SER A 530 -10.24 1.82 7.31
CA SER A 530 -11.39 1.43 6.50
C SER A 530 -11.96 0.06 6.86
N GLN A 531 -11.12 -0.95 7.13
CA GLN A 531 -11.58 -2.28 7.56
C GLN A 531 -12.32 -2.27 8.89
N VAL A 532 -11.75 -1.60 9.89
CA VAL A 532 -12.33 -1.57 11.24
C VAL A 532 -13.63 -0.77 11.22
N ILE A 533 -13.66 0.36 10.50
CA ILE A 533 -14.88 1.14 10.25
C ILE A 533 -15.92 0.29 9.51
N ALA A 534 -15.53 -0.48 8.49
CA ALA A 534 -16.45 -1.33 7.74
C ALA A 534 -17.07 -2.41 8.64
N SER A 535 -16.25 -3.13 9.42
CA SER A 535 -16.74 -4.13 10.37
C SER A 535 -17.75 -3.54 11.35
N LEU A 536 -17.42 -2.38 11.95
CA LEU A 536 -18.31 -1.70 12.89
C LEU A 536 -19.59 -1.19 12.20
N SER A 537 -19.49 -0.58 11.02
CA SER A 537 -20.64 -0.03 10.30
C SER A 537 -21.60 -1.12 9.83
N ILE A 538 -21.09 -2.28 9.41
CA ILE A 538 -21.91 -3.46 9.08
C ILE A 538 -22.71 -3.90 10.32
N LYS A 539 -22.04 -4.08 11.46
CA LYS A 539 -22.70 -4.48 12.72
C LYS A 539 -23.78 -3.47 13.13
N VAL A 540 -23.47 -2.18 13.11
CA VAL A 540 -24.42 -1.11 13.46
C VAL A 540 -25.66 -1.15 12.56
N SER A 541 -25.46 -1.33 11.25
CA SER A 541 -26.56 -1.38 10.27
C SER A 541 -27.42 -2.64 10.42
N GLN A 542 -26.80 -3.79 10.69
CA GLN A 542 -27.51 -5.03 11.03
C GLN A 542 -28.38 -4.85 12.27
N TYR A 543 -27.85 -4.22 13.32
CA TYR A 543 -28.61 -3.98 14.54
C TYR A 543 -29.76 -3.00 14.34
N LEU A 544 -29.58 -1.95 13.55
CA LEU A 544 -30.67 -1.07 13.14
C LEU A 544 -31.78 -1.86 12.42
N ALA A 545 -31.42 -2.76 11.49
CA ALA A 545 -32.39 -3.62 10.81
C ALA A 545 -33.18 -4.49 11.79
N ASP A 546 -32.48 -5.20 12.70
CA ASP A 546 -33.11 -6.05 13.72
C ASP A 546 -34.13 -5.26 14.57
N PHE A 547 -33.82 -4.01 14.93
CA PHE A 547 -34.74 -3.17 15.69
C PHE A 547 -35.97 -2.74 14.88
N TYR A 548 -35.79 -2.34 13.62
CA TYR A 548 -36.90 -1.95 12.76
C TYR A 548 -37.82 -3.13 12.41
N MET A 549 -37.29 -4.35 12.39
CA MET A 549 -38.07 -5.59 12.22
C MET A 549 -38.67 -6.13 13.54
N GLU A 550 -38.51 -5.40 14.65
CA GLU A 550 -38.94 -5.80 16.01
C GLU A 550 -38.35 -7.14 16.51
N GLU A 551 -37.20 -7.55 15.98
CA GLU A 551 -36.52 -8.83 16.26
C GLU A 551 -35.63 -8.78 17.52
N VAL A 552 -35.54 -7.63 18.19
CA VAL A 552 -34.82 -7.47 19.47
C VAL A 552 -35.80 -7.24 20.60
N ARG A 553 -36.00 -8.26 21.44
CA ARG A 553 -36.94 -8.20 22.59
C ARG A 553 -36.30 -8.56 23.93
N SER A 554 -35.07 -9.08 23.96
CA SER A 554 -34.39 -9.52 25.19
C SER A 554 -33.27 -8.57 25.65
N LYS A 555 -33.13 -8.39 26.97
CA LYS A 555 -32.05 -7.58 27.57
C LYS A 555 -30.65 -8.14 27.25
N GLU A 556 -30.53 -9.46 27.15
CA GLU A 556 -29.26 -10.15 26.83
C GLU A 556 -28.77 -9.84 25.41
N LYS A 557 -29.68 -9.80 24.42
CA LYS A 557 -29.34 -9.41 23.04
C LYS A 557 -28.89 -7.96 22.99
N LEU A 558 -29.57 -7.05 23.73
CA LEU A 558 -29.14 -5.66 23.87
C LEU A 558 -27.72 -5.56 24.44
N GLU A 559 -27.45 -6.23 25.56
CA GLU A 559 -26.14 -6.19 26.21
C GLU A 559 -25.01 -6.73 25.32
N THR A 560 -25.28 -7.81 24.58
CA THR A 560 -24.35 -8.37 23.60
C THR A 560 -24.05 -7.35 22.49
N MET A 561 -25.08 -6.72 21.92
CA MET A 561 -24.90 -5.67 20.89
C MET A 561 -24.05 -4.52 21.43
N ARG A 562 -24.33 -4.06 22.65
CA ARG A 562 -23.57 -2.98 23.29
C ARG A 562 -22.10 -3.34 23.41
N LYS A 563 -21.78 -4.53 23.94
CA LYS A 563 -20.41 -5.00 24.11
C LYS A 563 -19.65 -5.03 22.79
N GLN A 564 -20.25 -5.57 21.73
CA GLN A 564 -19.58 -5.66 20.43
C GLN A 564 -19.34 -4.30 19.77
N ILE A 565 -20.25 -3.34 19.96
CA ILE A 565 -20.06 -1.94 19.51
C ILE A 565 -18.95 -1.29 20.31
N ALA A 566 -18.98 -1.46 21.64
CA ALA A 566 -17.97 -0.95 22.56
C ALA A 566 -16.55 -1.42 22.17
N GLU A 567 -16.40 -2.71 21.89
CA GLU A 567 -15.16 -3.33 21.42
C GLU A 567 -14.67 -2.67 20.12
N GLY A 568 -15.52 -2.58 19.09
CA GLY A 568 -15.14 -1.98 17.81
C GLY A 568 -14.77 -0.49 17.92
N ILE A 569 -15.44 0.28 18.78
CA ILE A 569 -15.07 1.67 19.07
C ILE A 569 -13.72 1.72 19.81
N GLY A 570 -13.51 0.83 20.78
CA GLY A 570 -12.26 0.69 21.53
C GLY A 570 -11.07 0.36 20.62
N GLU A 571 -11.25 -0.57 19.68
CA GLU A 571 -10.27 -0.92 18.66
C GLU A 571 -9.88 0.28 17.80
N LEU A 572 -10.86 1.06 17.32
CA LEU A 572 -10.60 2.28 16.53
C LEU A 572 -9.83 3.33 17.33
N LYS A 573 -10.22 3.56 18.61
CA LYS A 573 -9.50 4.49 19.51
C LYS A 573 -8.04 4.08 19.68
N ALA A 574 -7.81 2.80 20.00
CA ALA A 574 -6.47 2.27 20.19
C ALA A 574 -5.64 2.38 18.90
N LEU A 575 -6.24 2.05 17.75
CA LEU A 575 -5.60 2.15 16.44
C LEU A 575 -5.16 3.59 16.14
N TYR A 576 -6.02 4.58 16.36
CA TYR A 576 -5.69 5.99 16.10
C TYR A 576 -4.62 6.53 17.03
N ASN A 577 -4.71 6.25 18.34
CA ASN A 577 -3.71 6.67 19.31
C ASN A 577 -2.34 6.05 19.01
N TYR A 578 -2.31 4.74 18.72
CA TYR A 578 -1.09 4.04 18.33
C TYR A 578 -0.50 4.62 17.03
N THR A 579 -1.32 4.80 16.00
CA THR A 579 -0.88 5.34 14.70
C THR A 579 -0.29 6.75 14.85
N ALA A 580 -0.94 7.61 15.63
CA ALA A 580 -0.45 8.95 15.91
C ALA A 580 0.93 8.94 16.58
N GLU A 581 1.14 8.04 17.54
CA GLU A 581 2.40 7.93 18.27
C GLU A 581 3.53 7.42 17.38
N VAL A 582 3.31 6.36 16.60
CA VAL A 582 4.36 5.78 15.73
C VAL A 582 4.76 6.70 14.58
N ILE A 583 3.80 7.44 13.99
CA ILE A 583 4.12 8.44 12.95
C ILE A 583 4.95 9.57 13.55
N LYS A 584 4.58 10.05 14.75
CA LYS A 584 5.34 11.11 15.44
C LYS A 584 6.79 10.68 15.69
N GLN A 585 6.99 9.46 16.18
CA GLN A 585 8.34 8.90 16.38
C GLN A 585 9.11 8.78 15.06
N ALA A 586 8.47 8.32 13.98
CA ALA A 586 9.11 8.21 12.67
C ALA A 586 9.57 9.57 12.11
N VAL A 587 8.75 10.62 12.28
CA VAL A 587 9.12 12.00 11.90
C VAL A 587 10.33 12.48 12.71
N GLU A 588 10.29 12.34 14.04
CA GLU A 588 11.39 12.74 14.94
C GLU A 588 12.70 12.03 14.60
N VAL A 589 12.63 10.73 14.28
CA VAL A 589 13.78 9.94 13.85
C VAL A 589 14.35 10.45 12.53
N GLY A 590 13.49 10.69 11.52
CA GLY A 590 13.92 11.26 10.24
C GLY A 590 14.55 12.64 10.41
N THR A 591 13.93 13.53 11.20
CA THR A 591 14.44 14.89 11.42
C THR A 591 15.79 14.88 12.15
N ARG A 592 15.99 14.00 13.13
CA ARG A 592 17.29 13.83 13.79
C ARG A 592 18.35 13.27 12.85
N PHE A 593 17.96 12.40 11.90
CA PHE A 593 18.87 11.91 10.87
C PHE A 593 19.29 13.04 9.93
N HIS A 594 18.34 13.86 9.45
CA HIS A 594 18.62 15.01 8.59
C HIS A 594 19.53 16.06 9.26
N ASN A 595 19.22 16.48 10.49
CA ASN A 595 20.01 17.49 11.18
C ASN A 595 21.44 17.01 11.45
N LYS A 596 21.61 15.74 11.89
CA LYS A 596 22.95 15.19 12.07
C LYS A 596 23.69 15.04 10.75
N VAL A 597 23.05 14.57 9.69
CA VAL A 597 23.70 14.41 8.37
C VAL A 597 24.03 15.78 7.76
N SER A 598 23.19 16.80 7.91
CA SER A 598 23.46 18.16 7.43
C SER A 598 24.59 18.83 8.21
N ASP A 599 24.58 18.72 9.55
CA ASP A 599 25.68 19.20 10.41
C ASP A 599 26.98 18.41 10.14
N LEU A 600 26.87 17.12 9.79
CA LEU A 600 27.98 16.31 9.31
C LEU A 600 28.51 16.86 7.99
N VAL A 601 27.66 17.02 6.98
CA VAL A 601 28.05 17.40 5.62
C VAL A 601 28.68 18.78 5.58
N GLU A 602 28.16 19.77 6.31
CA GLU A 602 28.79 21.09 6.44
C GLU A 602 30.16 21.02 7.16
N LYS A 603 30.32 20.15 8.17
CA LYS A 603 31.63 19.92 8.81
C LYS A 603 32.60 19.17 7.88
N LEU A 604 32.10 18.20 7.12
CA LEU A 604 32.86 17.34 6.21
C LEU A 604 33.39 18.10 4.99
N GLU A 605 32.63 19.06 4.46
CA GLU A 605 33.10 19.95 3.37
C GLU A 605 34.22 20.90 3.80
N SER A 606 34.56 20.95 5.09
CA SER A 606 35.56 21.87 5.66
C SER A 606 36.76 21.20 6.35
N LEU A 607 36.87 19.87 6.37
CA LEU A 607 37.85 19.14 7.20
C LEU A 607 38.57 17.99 6.47
N ASP A 608 39.75 17.60 6.99
CA ASP A 608 40.61 16.55 6.43
C ASP A 608 40.19 15.11 6.83
N GLU A 609 40.67 14.12 6.06
CA GLU A 609 40.27 12.69 6.07
C GLU A 609 40.35 12.01 7.46
N ASN A 610 41.11 12.52 8.43
CA ASN A 610 41.21 11.91 9.76
C ASN A 610 40.05 12.28 10.70
N THR A 611 39.27 13.30 10.37
CA THR A 611 38.18 13.79 11.24
C THR A 611 36.82 13.17 10.90
N GLU A 612 36.68 12.58 9.69
CA GLU A 612 35.49 11.84 9.22
C GLU A 612 35.07 10.70 10.18
N ILE A 613 36.04 10.05 10.81
CA ILE A 613 35.83 8.89 11.69
C ILE A 613 35.28 9.30 13.06
N ASN A 614 35.69 10.45 13.59
CA ASN A 614 35.24 10.93 14.91
C ASN A 614 33.76 11.31 14.89
N ILE A 615 33.24 11.73 13.74
CA ILE A 615 31.86 12.16 13.63
C ILE A 615 30.88 10.97 13.56
N TYR A 616 31.33 9.79 13.09
CA TYR A 616 30.56 8.54 13.17
C TYR A 616 30.26 8.11 14.62
N ILE A 617 31.07 8.56 15.57
CA ILE A 617 30.98 8.25 17.01
C ILE A 617 29.99 9.18 17.74
N GLU A 618 29.72 10.40 17.23
CA GLU A 618 28.80 11.37 17.86
C GLU A 618 27.30 11.11 17.61
N LEU A 619 26.94 10.02 16.92
CA LEU A 619 25.54 9.64 16.67
C LEU A 619 24.85 9.17 17.99
N SER A 620 24.15 10.10 18.65
CA SER A 620 23.36 9.93 19.91
C SER A 620 22.54 8.64 20.07
N ASP A 621 22.28 8.28 21.33
CA ASP A 621 21.63 7.05 21.83
C ASP A 621 20.27 6.68 21.21
N GLU A 622 19.58 7.61 20.54
CA GLU A 622 18.36 7.31 19.78
C GLU A 622 18.64 6.63 18.43
N PHE A 623 19.83 6.84 17.85
CA PHE A 623 20.32 6.06 16.71
C PHE A 623 20.59 4.60 17.11
N LYS A 624 21.11 4.38 18.33
CA LYS A 624 21.35 3.05 18.91
C LYS A 624 20.04 2.30 19.21
N LYS A 625 18.98 3.01 19.65
CA LYS A 625 17.63 2.43 19.84
C LYS A 625 16.99 1.96 18.54
N LEU A 626 17.18 2.70 17.43
CA LEU A 626 16.54 2.40 16.14
C LEU A 626 17.24 1.27 15.35
N MET A 627 18.56 1.13 15.50
CA MET A 627 19.40 0.21 14.70
C MET A 627 19.49 -1.23 15.24
N LEU A 628 18.80 -1.54 16.34
CA LEU A 628 19.04 -2.75 17.15
C LEU A 628 18.55 -4.08 16.54
N ASN A 629 17.86 -4.11 15.39
CA ASN A 629 17.21 -5.35 14.94
C ASN A 629 17.95 -6.25 13.94
N TYR A 630 19.14 -5.94 13.42
CA TYR A 630 19.92 -6.97 12.67
C TYR A 630 21.38 -6.58 12.32
N HIS A 631 21.67 -5.30 12.09
CA HIS A 631 22.93 -4.88 11.44
C HIS A 631 24.13 -4.68 12.38
N ALA A 632 23.92 -4.54 13.70
CA ALA A 632 25.01 -4.36 14.65
C ALA A 632 25.92 -5.61 14.75
N ILE A 633 25.35 -6.82 14.72
CA ILE A 633 26.10 -8.07 14.92
C ILE A 633 27.04 -8.36 13.74
N LYS A 634 26.57 -8.20 12.49
CA LYS A 634 27.41 -8.36 11.29
C LYS A 634 28.47 -7.26 11.15
N THR A 635 28.19 -6.06 11.64
CA THR A 635 29.13 -4.93 11.59
C THR A 635 30.22 -5.08 12.65
N LEU A 636 29.89 -5.58 13.85
CA LEU A 636 30.85 -6.01 14.86
C LEU A 636 31.74 -7.16 14.37
N GLU A 637 31.16 -8.18 13.71
CA GLU A 637 31.92 -9.28 13.09
C GLU A 637 32.88 -8.80 11.99
N LYS A 638 32.54 -7.72 11.26
CA LYS A 638 33.36 -7.13 10.20
C LYS A 638 34.46 -6.20 10.75
N ALA A 639 34.15 -5.44 11.81
CA ALA A 639 35.12 -4.61 12.53
C ALA A 639 36.18 -5.46 13.27
N LEU A 640 35.76 -6.57 13.89
CA LEU A 640 36.66 -7.49 14.59
C LEU A 640 37.56 -8.32 13.65
N ARG A 641 37.21 -8.43 12.36
CA ARG A 641 38.09 -9.01 11.33
C ARG A 641 39.17 -8.04 10.83
N LEU A 642 39.05 -6.75 11.14
CA LEU A 642 39.94 -5.69 10.66
C LEU A 642 40.75 -5.10 11.82
N LYS A 643 41.81 -5.83 12.18
CA LYS A 643 43.02 -5.44 12.97
C LYS A 643 42.90 -5.22 14.49
N GLU A 644 43.95 -5.69 15.18
CA GLU A 644 44.21 -5.69 16.63
C GLU A 644 44.24 -4.31 17.31
N GLU A 645 44.21 -3.22 16.54
CA GLU A 645 44.38 -1.84 16.99
C GLU A 645 43.08 -1.26 17.61
N TYR A 646 41.91 -1.70 17.15
CA TYR A 646 40.60 -1.30 17.69
C TYR A 646 40.33 -1.86 19.11
N LEU A 647 40.90 -3.03 19.42
CA LEU A 647 40.80 -3.65 20.76
C LEU A 647 41.50 -2.83 21.87
N LYS A 648 42.33 -1.84 21.51
CA LYS A 648 43.03 -0.98 22.48
C LYS A 648 42.22 0.26 22.88
N SER A 649 41.24 0.71 22.08
CA SER A 649 40.66 2.06 22.25
C SER A 649 39.28 2.12 22.90
N ASP A 650 38.48 1.04 22.94
CA ASP A 650 37.12 1.12 23.52
C ASP A 650 36.55 -0.20 24.08
N LEU A 651 37.18 -0.74 25.13
CA LEU A 651 36.73 -1.95 25.84
C LEU A 651 35.45 -1.74 26.68
N ASP A 652 35.24 -0.52 27.17
CA ASP A 652 34.09 -0.14 27.97
C ASP A 652 32.78 -0.28 27.17
N SER A 653 32.77 0.21 25.93
CA SER A 653 31.62 0.06 25.02
C SER A 653 31.30 -1.40 24.71
N LEU A 654 32.32 -2.25 24.54
CA LEU A 654 32.12 -3.65 24.21
C LEU A 654 31.53 -4.45 25.39
N TYR A 655 31.96 -4.14 26.63
CA TYR A 655 31.36 -4.69 27.84
C TYR A 655 29.89 -4.27 28.00
N GLU A 656 29.57 -2.99 27.76
CA GLU A 656 28.20 -2.51 27.91
C GLU A 656 27.26 -3.09 26.85
N ILE A 657 27.76 -3.36 25.63
CA ILE A 657 27.01 -4.10 24.59
C ILE A 657 26.65 -5.51 25.07
N VAL A 658 27.60 -6.25 25.64
CA VAL A 658 27.37 -7.64 26.11
C VAL A 658 26.40 -7.65 27.29
N LYS A 659 26.54 -6.71 28.23
CA LYS A 659 25.62 -6.54 29.34
C LYS A 659 24.20 -6.23 28.85
N ARG A 660 24.06 -5.31 27.90
CA ARG A 660 22.74 -4.93 27.35
C ARG A 660 22.08 -6.04 26.56
N LEU A 661 22.84 -6.83 25.80
CA LEU A 661 22.31 -8.04 25.13
C LEU A 661 21.81 -9.06 26.15
N GLY A 662 22.47 -9.18 27.31
CA GLY A 662 22.00 -9.98 28.44
C GLY A 662 20.67 -9.48 29.01
N GLU A 663 20.55 -8.17 29.24
CA GLU A 663 19.31 -7.55 29.72
C GLU A 663 18.13 -7.73 28.75
N LEU A 664 18.35 -7.54 27.45
CA LEU A 664 17.33 -7.73 26.41
C LEU A 664 16.87 -9.18 26.31
N TYR A 665 17.80 -10.13 26.47
CA TYR A 665 17.45 -11.55 26.54
C TYR A 665 16.58 -11.86 27.77
N MET A 666 16.87 -11.27 28.94
CA MET A 666 16.03 -11.42 30.14
C MET A 666 14.62 -10.83 29.96
N GLN A 667 14.48 -9.78 29.14
CA GLN A 667 13.21 -9.12 28.85
C GLN A 667 12.37 -9.86 27.80
N GLY A 668 12.92 -10.90 27.18
CA GLY A 668 12.25 -11.68 26.13
C GLY A 668 12.32 -11.04 24.74
N ASP A 669 13.06 -9.94 24.59
CA ASP A 669 13.17 -9.16 23.35
C ASP A 669 14.28 -9.70 22.41
N LEU A 670 15.03 -10.71 22.84
CA LEU A 670 16.11 -11.34 22.08
C LEU A 670 15.90 -12.86 21.99
N ASP A 671 15.53 -13.37 20.81
CA ASP A 671 15.14 -14.79 20.63
C ASP A 671 16.33 -15.78 20.53
N LYS A 672 17.58 -15.31 20.42
CA LYS A 672 18.73 -16.16 20.09
C LYS A 672 19.87 -16.06 21.10
N THR A 673 20.08 -17.16 21.83
CA THR A 673 21.20 -17.37 22.76
C THR A 673 22.57 -17.42 22.09
N SER A 674 22.62 -17.71 20.78
CA SER A 674 23.86 -17.83 20.02
C SER A 674 24.64 -16.53 19.89
N ASP A 675 23.94 -15.39 19.82
CA ASP A 675 24.57 -14.11 19.50
C ASP A 675 25.20 -13.47 20.74
N LEU A 676 24.55 -13.63 21.91
CA LEU A 676 25.13 -13.30 23.20
C LEU A 676 26.38 -14.16 23.49
N ASN A 677 26.30 -15.47 23.24
CA ASN A 677 27.45 -16.36 23.42
C ASN A 677 28.63 -15.98 22.51
N LYS A 678 28.38 -15.65 21.24
CA LYS A 678 29.43 -15.17 20.31
C LYS A 678 30.13 -13.92 20.82
N ALA A 679 29.39 -12.93 21.32
CA ALA A 679 29.96 -11.70 21.87
C ALA A 679 30.86 -11.97 23.08
N VAL A 680 30.47 -12.90 23.96
CA VAL A 680 31.28 -13.34 25.10
C VAL A 680 32.53 -14.10 24.66
N TYR A 681 32.43 -14.98 23.66
CA TYR A 681 33.59 -15.68 23.09
C TYR A 681 34.61 -14.71 22.48
N LEU A 682 34.17 -13.62 21.86
CA LEU A 682 35.05 -12.60 21.29
C LEU A 682 35.82 -11.82 22.36
N LEU A 683 35.19 -11.49 23.49
CA LEU A 683 35.88 -10.90 24.65
C LEU A 683 36.92 -11.85 25.26
N ILE A 684 36.58 -13.14 25.28
CA ILE A 684 37.45 -14.23 25.73
C ILE A 684 38.69 -14.35 24.83
N ASP A 685 38.51 -14.30 23.51
CA ASP A 685 39.62 -14.36 22.56
C ASP A 685 40.48 -13.11 22.63
N ALA A 686 39.87 -11.93 22.82
CA ALA A 686 40.59 -10.69 23.11
C ALA A 686 41.44 -10.78 24.39
N TYR A 687 40.92 -11.35 25.49
CA TYR A 687 41.70 -11.57 26.72
C TYR A 687 42.89 -12.51 26.52
N ARG A 688 42.72 -13.55 25.69
CA ARG A 688 43.78 -14.55 25.42
C ARG A 688 44.91 -14.05 24.53
N LEU A 689 44.61 -13.11 23.63
CA LEU A 689 45.55 -12.61 22.61
C LEU A 689 46.37 -11.39 23.06
N LYS A 690 46.17 -10.87 24.28
CA LYS A 690 46.80 -9.61 24.72
C LYS A 690 48.00 -9.81 25.64
N GLU A 691 49.10 -9.14 25.27
CA GLU A 691 50.36 -9.08 26.03
C GLU A 691 50.44 -7.87 26.98
N ASP A 692 49.52 -6.90 26.84
CA ASP A 692 49.44 -5.71 27.69
C ASP A 692 48.77 -6.04 29.02
N LYS A 693 49.50 -5.87 30.13
CA LYS A 693 49.06 -6.26 31.47
C LYS A 693 47.89 -5.41 31.98
N GLU A 694 47.91 -4.10 31.75
CA GLU A 694 46.85 -3.19 32.24
C GLU A 694 45.54 -3.45 31.51
N LEU A 695 45.62 -3.67 30.20
CA LEU A 695 44.46 -4.01 29.38
C LEU A 695 43.90 -5.40 29.74
N ARG A 696 44.77 -6.34 30.07
CA ARG A 696 44.40 -7.69 30.49
C ARG A 696 43.67 -7.68 31.82
N ASP A 697 44.14 -6.92 32.80
CA ASP A 697 43.48 -6.76 34.10
C ASP A 697 42.10 -6.10 33.94
N LYS A 698 41.99 -5.11 33.03
CA LYS A 698 40.73 -4.45 32.67
C LYS A 698 39.72 -5.42 32.01
N LEU A 699 40.18 -6.22 31.05
CA LEU A 699 39.39 -7.29 30.41
C LEU A 699 38.95 -8.36 31.41
N GLU A 700 39.79 -8.72 32.37
CA GLU A 700 39.45 -9.69 33.41
C GLU A 700 38.31 -9.18 34.30
N ASN A 701 38.34 -7.90 34.68
CA ASN A 701 37.27 -7.28 35.45
C ASN A 701 35.93 -7.28 34.70
N TYR A 702 35.93 -7.04 33.38
CA TYR A 702 34.73 -7.16 32.56
C TYR A 702 34.22 -8.60 32.46
N LEU A 703 35.11 -9.57 32.28
CA LEU A 703 34.74 -10.99 32.27
C LEU A 703 34.18 -11.44 33.63
N LYS A 704 34.71 -10.93 34.75
CA LYS A 704 34.16 -11.13 36.11
C LYS A 704 32.78 -10.47 36.27
N GLY A 705 32.55 -9.29 35.68
CA GLY A 705 31.24 -8.64 35.64
C GLY A 705 30.20 -9.45 34.86
N ILE A 706 30.57 -9.93 33.67
CA ILE A 706 29.74 -10.80 32.83
C ILE A 706 29.45 -12.13 33.56
N TYR A 707 30.44 -12.69 34.25
CA TYR A 707 30.26 -13.89 35.06
C TYR A 707 29.18 -13.71 36.13
N ARG A 708 29.21 -12.60 36.87
CA ARG A 708 28.18 -12.26 37.87
C ARG A 708 26.80 -12.09 37.25
N MET A 709 26.72 -11.48 36.06
CA MET A 709 25.46 -11.38 35.30
C MET A 709 24.90 -12.78 34.97
N TYR A 710 25.74 -13.71 34.51
CA TYR A 710 25.29 -15.09 34.23
C TYR A 710 24.95 -15.89 35.49
N GLN A 711 25.50 -15.56 36.66
CA GLN A 711 25.05 -16.14 37.94
C GLN A 711 23.58 -15.79 38.22
N VAL A 712 23.16 -14.56 37.93
CA VAL A 712 21.75 -14.17 38.03
C VAL A 712 20.87 -15.02 37.09
N PHE A 713 21.37 -15.37 35.91
CA PHE A 713 20.63 -16.22 34.96
C PHE A 713 20.57 -17.68 35.43
N TYR A 714 21.65 -18.18 36.03
CA TYR A 714 21.71 -19.51 36.65
C TYR A 714 20.72 -19.66 37.81
N GLU A 715 20.52 -18.60 38.57
CA GLU A 715 19.61 -18.56 39.72
C GLU A 715 18.15 -18.25 39.34
N ALA A 716 17.87 -17.95 38.07
CA ALA A 716 16.52 -17.65 37.59
C ALA A 716 15.60 -18.88 37.58
N ASN A 717 14.30 -18.67 37.85
CA ASN A 717 13.27 -19.72 37.83
C ASN A 717 12.88 -20.18 36.40
N ASP A 718 13.45 -19.59 35.36
CA ASP A 718 13.22 -19.98 33.97
C ASP A 718 14.23 -21.07 33.51
N PRO A 719 13.76 -22.24 33.01
CA PRO A 719 14.64 -23.34 32.62
C PRO A 719 15.65 -23.02 31.51
N LYS A 720 15.31 -22.14 30.57
CA LYS A 720 16.20 -21.74 29.48
C LYS A 720 17.28 -20.78 29.98
N LEU A 721 16.91 -19.80 30.81
CA LEU A 721 17.88 -18.88 31.44
C LEU A 721 18.87 -19.65 32.33
N LYS A 722 18.36 -20.62 33.09
CA LYS A 722 19.20 -21.48 33.93
C LYS A 722 20.21 -22.27 33.13
N GLN A 723 19.77 -22.94 32.05
CA GLN A 723 20.65 -23.71 31.17
C GLN A 723 21.72 -22.83 30.49
N MET A 724 21.39 -21.58 30.16
CA MET A 724 22.36 -20.62 29.62
C MET A 724 23.37 -20.17 30.67
N GLY A 725 22.90 -19.84 31.88
CA GLY A 725 23.75 -19.53 33.02
C GLY A 725 24.75 -20.65 33.27
N GLU A 726 24.29 -21.92 33.32
CA GLU A 726 25.15 -23.10 33.50
C GLU A 726 26.26 -23.19 32.44
N ASN A 727 25.92 -23.05 31.15
CA ASN A 727 26.88 -23.17 30.06
C ASN A 727 27.90 -22.02 30.07
N ALA A 728 27.44 -20.78 30.25
CA ALA A 728 28.29 -19.60 30.25
C ALA A 728 29.23 -19.56 31.46
N ILE A 729 28.72 -19.87 32.66
CA ILE A 729 29.52 -19.99 33.89
C ILE A 729 30.59 -21.06 33.72
N LYS A 730 30.25 -22.25 33.17
CA LYS A 730 31.21 -23.33 32.95
C LYS A 730 32.36 -22.93 32.00
N ILE A 731 32.09 -22.10 31.00
CA ILE A 731 33.10 -21.58 30.06
C ILE A 731 33.98 -20.52 30.75
N LEU A 732 33.35 -19.53 31.40
CA LEU A 732 34.04 -18.43 32.06
C LEU A 732 34.86 -18.90 33.27
N SER A 733 34.35 -19.82 34.10
CA SER A 733 35.09 -20.39 35.24
C SER A 733 36.33 -21.17 34.81
N LYS A 734 36.31 -21.87 33.67
CA LYS A 734 37.50 -22.54 33.14
C LYS A 734 38.59 -21.56 32.72
N MET A 735 38.22 -20.32 32.40
CA MET A 735 39.13 -19.29 31.94
C MET A 735 39.67 -18.40 33.05
N LEU A 736 38.82 -18.01 34.00
CA LEU A 736 39.20 -17.18 35.15
C LEU A 736 40.04 -17.95 36.18
N LYS A 737 40.07 -19.29 36.12
CA LYS A 737 40.91 -20.18 36.97
C LYS A 737 42.42 -20.13 36.67
N LYS A 738 42.95 -18.96 36.33
CA LYS A 738 44.39 -18.71 36.44
C LYS A 738 44.79 -17.87 37.65
N GLU A 739 43.86 -17.28 38.39
CA GLU A 739 44.15 -16.77 39.74
C GLU A 739 42.96 -17.07 40.69
N GLU A 740 43.27 -17.96 41.64
CA GLU A 740 42.47 -18.61 42.72
C GLU A 740 41.51 -19.75 42.33
#